data_AF-A0A7S4I6J3-F1
#
_entry.id   AF-A0A7S4I6J3-F1
#
_cell.length_a   1.000
_cell.length_b   1.000
_cell.length_c   1.000
_cell.angle_alpha   90.00
_cell.angle_beta   90.00
_cell.angle_gamma   90.00
#
_symmetry.space_group_name_H-M   'P 1'
#
loop_
_entity.id
_entity.type
_entity.pdbx_description
1 polymer ?
#
loop_
_entity_poly.entity_id
_entity_poly.type
_entity_poly.pdbx_seq_one_letter_code
_entity_poly.pdbx_strand_id
1 'polypeptide(L)'
;QKHRNISLERVEKFKGKLQLEGKFYHASIPVKVESWNAPDRVSFSEAATQTFEDAGDGIGLSLGPLWATHWLKISFDIPSSWKERGEVHFVFDCGGEALIWSSAGSPIHSLNGNLGEDRRERFRLFPSPQFSDLESEFFVECACNELFGNSTWKVGPTPPDTSKTYSIKKAQISLVLPEFWKLYHDYILIADIALKQDENTWEAAEALRVANKMINCCCLDNPATYATASSVADEYFQSERGRNSGFELTAVGHCHIDTAWLWPYAETKRKCARSWATQLRIMERYPKYKFACSQAQQYAWVQQDYPGLFTEIQNAVTNGNFIPVGGTWVEMDCNIPSGESLVRQFLYGQKFFKQNFDVESSSIFWLPDTFGYAAQLPQIIRLAGMKYFLTQKLSWNQINKFPHNTFVWEGIDGSRVITHFPPADNYCSHANAADILKSESNFKDKERSSEALLVYGHGDGGGGPNPKMLEMLSRLEASAFGGTPSVQFGSPVDFFERIEKNIDQYCVWSGELYFEYHRGTYTTQAKNKLWNRRAEELMREIEMMSFFSHMLRASESYDRESIEKWWKLILLNQFHDVIPGTSIHCVYEDSTAHYDSIFQEGSQKRETVANSLASLYKSENSATNRMIVVNPLSFERTEIVNVAGLELDSEHSLMVQENENTKLGVVKT
;
A
#
# COMPACT_ATOMS: atom_id res chain seq x y z
N GLN A 1 -11.78 41.65 -15.65
CA GLN A 1 -10.85 41.27 -16.74
C GLN A 1 -11.61 41.36 -18.07
N LYS A 2 -11.03 41.87 -19.17
CA LYS A 2 -11.77 42.05 -20.43
C LYS A 2 -12.08 40.73 -21.16
N HIS A 3 -11.28 39.66 -20.97
CA HIS A 3 -11.52 38.31 -21.53
C HIS A 3 -10.97 37.19 -20.61
N ARG A 4 -11.82 36.56 -19.79
CA ARG A 4 -11.43 35.53 -18.80
C ARG A 4 -10.74 34.31 -19.44
N ASN A 5 -11.31 33.78 -20.52
CA ASN A 5 -10.80 32.57 -21.19
C ASN A 5 -9.36 32.74 -21.69
N ILE A 6 -9.02 33.93 -22.23
CA ILE A 6 -7.65 34.24 -22.67
C ILE A 6 -6.69 34.28 -21.47
N SER A 7 -7.13 34.85 -20.36
CA SER A 7 -6.33 34.87 -19.12
C SER A 7 -6.09 33.48 -18.55
N LEU A 8 -7.07 32.57 -18.62
CA LEU A 8 -6.91 31.17 -18.20
C LEU A 8 -5.96 30.39 -19.11
N GLU A 9 -6.13 30.52 -20.43
CA GLU A 9 -5.25 29.87 -21.39
C GLU A 9 -3.79 30.32 -21.21
N ARG A 10 -3.58 31.61 -20.90
CA ARG A 10 -2.26 32.14 -20.56
C ARG A 10 -1.69 31.49 -19.29
N VAL A 11 -2.51 31.31 -18.25
CA VAL A 11 -2.10 30.66 -17.00
C VAL A 11 -1.72 29.19 -17.23
N GLU A 12 -2.54 28.45 -17.98
CA GLU A 12 -2.30 27.05 -18.34
C GLU A 12 -1.01 26.90 -19.16
N LYS A 13 -0.80 27.78 -20.16
CA LYS A 13 0.42 27.79 -20.97
C LYS A 13 1.67 28.03 -20.13
N PHE A 14 1.63 28.99 -19.20
CA PHE A 14 2.78 29.25 -18.34
C PHE A 14 3.03 28.12 -17.34
N LYS A 15 1.97 27.48 -16.83
CA LYS A 15 2.06 26.24 -16.03
C LYS A 15 2.81 25.14 -16.80
N GLY A 16 2.42 24.88 -18.05
CA GLY A 16 3.11 23.91 -18.91
C GLY A 16 4.57 24.28 -19.18
N LYS A 17 4.86 25.57 -19.41
CA LYS A 17 6.25 26.05 -19.56
C LYS A 17 7.09 25.83 -18.31
N LEU A 18 6.58 26.14 -17.12
CA LEU A 18 7.31 25.88 -15.87
C LEU A 18 7.66 24.39 -15.69
N GLN A 19 6.78 23.50 -16.14
CA GLN A 19 7.00 22.05 -16.06
C GLN A 19 8.02 21.53 -17.09
N LEU A 20 8.05 22.11 -18.29
CA LEU A 20 8.90 21.65 -19.40
C LEU A 20 10.26 22.37 -19.44
N GLU A 21 10.25 23.69 -19.26
CA GLU A 21 11.40 24.60 -19.41
C GLU A 21 11.98 25.00 -18.04
N GLY A 22 11.46 24.45 -16.95
CA GLY A 22 11.82 24.84 -15.59
C GLY A 22 13.28 24.58 -15.25
N LYS A 23 13.99 25.63 -14.80
CA LYS A 23 15.39 25.58 -14.39
C LYS A 23 15.48 25.25 -12.90
N PHE A 24 15.20 23.99 -12.55
CA PHE A 24 15.34 23.49 -11.17
C PHE A 24 16.79 23.47 -10.67
N TYR A 25 17.76 23.58 -11.58
CA TYR A 25 19.17 23.44 -11.27
C TYR A 25 20.00 24.59 -11.85
N HIS A 26 20.98 25.06 -11.08
CA HIS A 26 21.98 26.03 -11.51
C HIS A 26 23.04 25.41 -12.42
N ALA A 27 23.48 24.21 -12.08
CA ALA A 27 24.53 23.49 -12.79
C ALA A 27 24.36 21.99 -12.52
N SER A 28 24.86 21.17 -13.45
CA SER A 28 24.85 19.70 -13.35
C SER A 28 26.19 19.15 -13.82
N ILE A 29 26.66 18.09 -13.17
CA ILE A 29 27.91 17.38 -13.49
C ILE A 29 27.57 15.89 -13.59
N PRO A 30 28.02 15.18 -14.65
CA PRO A 30 27.82 13.74 -14.77
C PRO A 30 28.53 12.99 -13.64
N VAL A 31 27.96 11.86 -13.23
CA VAL A 31 28.61 10.95 -12.27
C VAL A 31 29.37 9.86 -13.01
N LYS A 32 30.31 9.18 -12.33
CA LYS A 32 30.87 7.93 -12.83
C LYS A 32 29.90 6.78 -12.48
N VAL A 33 29.62 5.93 -13.45
CA VAL A 33 28.75 4.75 -13.29
C VAL A 33 29.56 3.50 -13.61
N GLU A 34 29.52 2.54 -12.71
CA GLU A 34 29.98 1.17 -12.94
C GLU A 34 28.79 0.24 -12.76
N SER A 35 28.67 -0.81 -13.58
CA SER A 35 27.48 -1.67 -13.63
C SER A 35 27.82 -3.13 -13.42
N TRP A 36 26.92 -3.84 -12.73
CA TRP A 36 26.93 -5.28 -12.60
C TRP A 36 25.52 -5.84 -12.83
N ASN A 37 25.43 -6.89 -13.66
CA ASN A 37 24.17 -7.54 -14.00
C ASN A 37 23.95 -8.71 -13.03
N ALA A 38 22.96 -8.59 -12.16
CA ALA A 38 22.69 -9.63 -11.18
C ALA A 38 21.98 -10.83 -11.82
N PRO A 39 22.30 -12.08 -11.40
CA PRO A 39 21.62 -13.26 -11.92
C PRO A 39 20.16 -13.36 -11.47
N ASP A 40 19.82 -12.75 -10.32
CA ASP A 40 18.47 -12.66 -9.75
C ASP A 40 18.39 -11.45 -8.79
N ARG A 41 17.32 -11.33 -8.00
CA ARG A 41 17.14 -10.37 -6.91
C ARG A 41 18.05 -10.73 -5.71
N VAL A 42 19.31 -10.36 -5.81
CA VAL A 42 20.31 -10.61 -4.75
C VAL A 42 20.30 -9.54 -3.66
N SER A 43 20.80 -9.91 -2.48
CA SER A 43 20.97 -8.97 -1.35
C SER A 43 22.06 -7.93 -1.63
N PHE A 44 22.02 -6.79 -0.93
CA PHE A 44 23.11 -5.80 -0.98
C PHE A 44 24.47 -6.41 -0.61
N SER A 45 24.52 -7.25 0.44
CA SER A 45 25.77 -7.87 0.90
C SER A 45 26.43 -8.74 -0.17
N GLU A 46 25.64 -9.36 -1.05
CA GLU A 46 26.15 -10.15 -2.16
C GLU A 46 26.56 -9.26 -3.33
N ALA A 47 25.77 -8.24 -3.66
CA ALA A 47 26.05 -7.32 -4.76
C ALA A 47 27.31 -6.46 -4.51
N ALA A 48 27.51 -6.00 -3.27
CA ALA A 48 28.63 -5.13 -2.90
C ALA A 48 30.00 -5.81 -3.04
N THR A 49 30.07 -7.15 -3.08
CA THR A 49 31.32 -7.91 -3.25
C THR A 49 31.65 -8.22 -4.72
N GLN A 50 30.78 -7.85 -5.65
CA GLN A 50 30.95 -8.18 -7.07
C GLN A 50 31.90 -7.21 -7.78
N THR A 51 32.37 -7.63 -8.95
CA THR A 51 33.16 -6.78 -9.85
C THR A 51 32.22 -6.02 -10.76
N PHE A 52 32.26 -4.68 -10.68
CA PHE A 52 31.48 -3.78 -11.53
C PHE A 52 32.30 -3.37 -12.75
N GLU A 53 31.67 -3.33 -13.92
CA GLU A 53 32.28 -2.91 -15.18
C GLU A 53 32.08 -1.41 -15.39
N ASP A 54 33.11 -0.71 -15.87
CA ASP A 54 33.04 0.73 -16.12
C ASP A 54 32.04 1.05 -17.26
N ALA A 55 31.05 1.88 -16.95
CA ALA A 55 30.01 2.32 -17.89
C ALA A 55 30.10 3.82 -18.18
N GLY A 56 31.19 4.50 -17.81
CA GLY A 56 31.40 5.92 -18.06
C GLY A 56 30.38 6.80 -17.32
N ASP A 57 29.62 7.61 -18.05
CA ASP A 57 28.52 8.42 -17.49
C ASP A 57 27.20 7.62 -17.35
N GLY A 58 27.20 6.36 -17.77
CA GLY A 58 26.07 5.44 -17.75
C GLY A 58 24.96 5.75 -18.76
N ILE A 59 24.96 6.90 -19.45
CA ILE A 59 23.85 7.30 -20.30
C ILE A 59 23.74 6.35 -21.51
N GLY A 60 22.54 5.81 -21.72
CA GLY A 60 22.26 4.85 -22.78
C GLY A 60 22.61 3.40 -22.45
N LEU A 61 23.18 3.12 -21.27
CA LEU A 61 23.39 1.75 -20.79
C LEU A 61 22.05 1.01 -20.77
N SER A 62 21.98 -0.13 -21.46
CA SER A 62 20.76 -0.94 -21.54
C SER A 62 20.65 -1.87 -20.34
N LEU A 63 19.48 -1.86 -19.70
CA LEU A 63 19.12 -2.67 -18.56
C LEU A 63 17.96 -3.60 -18.97
N GLY A 64 18.00 -4.87 -18.63
CA GLY A 64 16.91 -5.79 -18.95
C GLY A 64 17.29 -7.26 -18.98
N PRO A 65 16.34 -8.13 -19.29
CA PRO A 65 14.94 -7.83 -19.65
C PRO A 65 14.03 -7.51 -18.45
N LEU A 66 12.70 -7.49 -18.63
CA LEU A 66 11.72 -7.32 -17.56
C LEU A 66 12.05 -8.24 -16.35
N TRP A 67 11.94 -7.69 -15.14
CA TRP A 67 12.29 -8.32 -13.85
C TRP A 67 13.79 -8.53 -13.58
N ALA A 68 14.67 -8.27 -14.55
CA ALA A 68 16.11 -8.27 -14.31
C ALA A 68 16.50 -7.21 -13.28
N THR A 69 17.57 -7.47 -12.55
CA THR A 69 18.13 -6.56 -11.56
C THR A 69 19.54 -6.19 -11.97
N HIS A 70 19.82 -4.89 -12.01
CA HIS A 70 21.14 -4.35 -12.26
C HIS A 70 21.59 -3.56 -11.05
N TRP A 71 22.81 -3.78 -10.60
CA TRP A 71 23.42 -2.95 -9.58
C TRP A 71 24.36 -1.96 -10.24
N LEU A 72 24.28 -0.71 -9.84
CA LEU A 72 25.17 0.34 -10.27
C LEU A 72 25.98 0.83 -9.06
N LYS A 73 27.28 0.99 -9.24
CA LYS A 73 28.11 1.75 -8.32
C LYS A 73 28.26 3.16 -8.88
N ILE A 74 27.88 4.16 -8.08
CA ILE A 74 27.88 5.57 -8.47
C ILE A 74 28.96 6.28 -7.67
N SER A 75 29.90 6.91 -8.38
CA SER A 75 30.98 7.70 -7.76
C SER A 75 30.93 9.14 -8.27
N PHE A 76 31.11 10.10 -7.36
CA PHE A 76 30.96 11.52 -7.66
C PHE A 76 31.74 12.39 -6.67
N ASP A 77 32.14 13.57 -7.13
CA ASP A 77 32.73 14.60 -6.28
C ASP A 77 31.84 15.84 -6.27
N ILE A 78 31.35 16.23 -5.09
CA ILE A 78 30.57 17.47 -4.94
C ILE A 78 31.55 18.65 -4.85
N PRO A 79 31.52 19.61 -5.81
CA PRO A 79 32.40 20.77 -5.74
C PRO A 79 32.19 21.55 -4.43
N SER A 80 33.28 21.94 -3.75
CA SER A 80 33.18 22.70 -2.49
C SER A 80 32.38 23.99 -2.63
N SER A 81 32.48 24.65 -3.79
CA SER A 81 31.71 25.86 -4.12
C SER A 81 30.20 25.64 -4.23
N TRP A 82 29.73 24.40 -4.40
CA TRP A 82 28.30 24.07 -4.40
C TRP A 82 27.77 23.86 -2.98
N LYS A 83 28.56 23.26 -2.09
CA LYS A 83 28.20 23.07 -0.68
C LYS A 83 27.90 24.40 0.03
N GLU A 84 28.60 25.47 -0.36
CA GLU A 84 28.36 26.83 0.15
C GLU A 84 27.10 27.50 -0.43
N ARG A 85 26.58 27.02 -1.56
CA ARG A 85 25.48 27.66 -2.30
C ARG A 85 24.10 27.09 -2.00
N GLY A 86 23.99 25.84 -1.59
CA GLY A 86 22.69 25.24 -1.25
C GLY A 86 22.62 23.73 -1.40
N GLU A 87 21.43 23.23 -1.75
CA GLU A 87 21.15 21.80 -1.85
C GLU A 87 21.73 21.20 -3.15
N VAL A 88 22.35 20.03 -3.05
CA VAL A 88 22.81 19.24 -4.21
C VAL A 88 21.98 17.98 -4.29
N HIS A 89 21.41 17.72 -5.46
CA HIS A 89 20.58 16.54 -5.74
C HIS A 89 21.30 15.57 -6.68
N PHE A 90 21.15 14.28 -6.42
CA PHE A 90 21.34 13.24 -7.42
C PHE A 90 20.11 13.18 -8.30
N VAL A 91 20.31 13.24 -9.62
CA VAL A 91 19.24 13.15 -10.62
C VAL A 91 19.50 11.92 -11.47
N PHE A 92 18.61 10.94 -11.35
CA PHE A 92 18.77 9.66 -12.00
C PHE A 92 17.44 9.10 -12.52
N ASP A 93 17.49 8.55 -13.73
CA ASP A 93 16.35 7.96 -14.42
C ASP A 93 16.83 6.79 -15.27
N CYS A 94 16.46 5.58 -14.87
CA CYS A 94 16.74 4.35 -15.62
C CYS A 94 15.52 3.84 -16.42
N GLY A 95 14.42 4.58 -16.44
CA GLY A 95 13.14 4.17 -17.03
C GLY A 95 12.36 3.13 -16.21
N GLY A 96 12.96 2.52 -15.18
CA GLY A 96 12.31 1.59 -14.25
C GLY A 96 12.33 2.11 -12.82
N GLU A 97 12.12 1.22 -11.86
CA GLU A 97 12.25 1.49 -10.42
C GLU A 97 13.70 1.28 -9.95
N ALA A 98 14.13 2.05 -8.94
CA ALA A 98 15.45 1.91 -8.37
C ALA A 98 15.47 2.22 -6.85
N LEU A 99 16.44 1.63 -6.14
CA LEU A 99 16.73 1.88 -4.72
C LEU A 99 18.18 2.33 -4.57
N ILE A 100 18.37 3.47 -3.91
CA ILE A 100 19.69 3.94 -3.49
C ILE A 100 20.06 3.27 -2.17
N TRP A 101 21.27 2.75 -2.12
CA TRP A 101 21.87 2.10 -0.96
C TRP A 101 23.15 2.84 -0.56
N SER A 102 23.33 3.12 0.73
CA SER A 102 24.59 3.66 1.25
C SER A 102 25.73 2.66 1.03
N SER A 103 26.97 3.13 1.09
CA SER A 103 28.13 2.24 1.05
C SER A 103 28.18 1.26 2.23
N ALA A 104 27.48 1.58 3.33
CA ALA A 104 27.31 0.72 4.49
C ALA A 104 26.14 -0.29 4.36
N GLY A 105 25.40 -0.28 3.25
CA GLY A 105 24.31 -1.22 2.99
C GLY A 105 22.96 -0.86 3.60
N SER A 106 22.71 0.42 3.87
CA SER A 106 21.41 0.91 4.31
C SER A 106 20.59 1.41 3.11
N PRO A 107 19.32 0.98 2.93
CA PRO A 107 18.46 1.52 1.88
C PRO A 107 18.04 2.96 2.23
N ILE A 108 18.20 3.90 1.30
CA ILE A 108 18.02 5.33 1.58
C ILE A 108 16.79 5.91 0.87
N HIS A 109 16.71 5.80 -0.45
CA HIS A 109 15.71 6.51 -1.24
C HIS A 109 15.38 5.77 -2.52
N SER A 110 14.12 5.79 -2.90
CA SER A 110 13.65 5.24 -4.17
C SER A 110 13.73 6.25 -5.28
N LEU A 111 13.97 5.76 -6.48
CA LEU A 111 13.85 6.52 -7.71
C LEU A 111 12.95 5.73 -8.68
N ASN A 112 12.28 6.43 -9.58
CA ASN A 112 11.56 5.81 -10.68
C ASN A 112 11.55 6.69 -11.93
N GLY A 113 11.63 6.05 -13.09
CA GLY A 113 11.63 6.66 -14.41
C GLY A 113 10.25 6.82 -15.05
N ASN A 114 9.16 6.71 -14.27
CA ASN A 114 7.81 6.86 -14.80
C ASN A 114 7.58 8.25 -15.41
N LEU A 115 6.52 8.37 -16.21
CA LEU A 115 6.04 9.64 -16.73
C LEU A 115 5.02 10.26 -15.76
N GLY A 116 4.82 11.58 -15.87
CA GLY A 116 3.77 12.28 -15.14
C GLY A 116 4.11 12.59 -13.67
N GLU A 117 3.08 12.61 -12.82
CA GLU A 117 3.18 13.07 -11.42
C GLU A 117 3.82 12.03 -10.48
N ASP A 118 3.88 10.75 -10.91
CA ASP A 118 4.45 9.61 -10.17
C ASP A 118 5.98 9.55 -10.24
N ARG A 119 6.56 10.34 -11.17
CA ARG A 119 7.99 10.36 -11.42
C ARG A 119 8.77 10.80 -10.19
N ARG A 120 9.80 10.02 -9.84
CA ARG A 120 10.73 10.33 -8.75
C ARG A 120 12.17 10.17 -9.25
N GLU A 121 12.70 11.22 -9.87
CA GLU A 121 14.05 11.19 -10.44
C GLU A 121 15.11 11.91 -9.57
N ARG A 122 14.73 12.39 -8.37
CA ARG A 122 15.55 13.32 -7.58
C ARG A 122 15.73 12.82 -6.17
N PHE A 123 16.96 12.85 -5.68
CA PHE A 123 17.31 12.56 -4.30
C PHE A 123 18.28 13.61 -3.77
N ARG A 124 18.05 14.11 -2.55
CA ARG A 124 18.92 15.13 -1.94
C ARG A 124 20.20 14.47 -1.41
N LEU A 125 21.33 14.76 -2.05
CA LEU A 125 22.65 14.31 -1.60
C LEU A 125 23.23 15.20 -0.50
N PHE A 126 23.04 16.51 -0.62
CA PHE A 126 23.58 17.48 0.34
C PHE A 126 22.59 18.63 0.60
N PRO A 127 22.46 19.11 1.85
CA PRO A 127 22.89 18.43 3.07
C PRO A 127 22.05 17.15 3.28
N SER A 128 22.69 16.05 3.67
CA SER A 128 21.99 14.79 3.94
C SER A 128 22.49 14.18 5.25
N PRO A 129 21.62 13.89 6.21
CA PRO A 129 22.03 13.16 7.41
C PRO A 129 22.37 11.70 7.13
N GLN A 130 21.99 11.15 5.97
CA GLN A 130 22.26 9.76 5.59
C GLN A 130 23.65 9.54 4.99
N PHE A 131 24.33 10.61 4.59
CA PHE A 131 25.67 10.54 4.01
C PHE A 131 26.63 11.36 4.85
N SER A 132 27.80 10.81 5.08
CA SER A 132 28.88 11.61 5.66
C SER A 132 29.36 12.66 4.64
N ASP A 133 29.95 13.76 5.13
CA ASP A 133 30.53 14.79 4.25
C ASP A 133 31.67 14.26 3.34
N LEU A 134 32.19 13.07 3.66
CA LEU A 134 33.24 12.34 2.96
C LEU A 134 32.69 11.24 2.02
N GLU A 135 31.39 10.94 2.04
CA GLU A 135 30.83 9.88 1.21
C GLU A 135 30.69 10.36 -0.25
N SER A 136 31.53 9.79 -1.11
CA SER A 136 31.63 10.10 -2.54
C SER A 136 31.19 8.93 -3.42
N GLU A 137 30.68 7.86 -2.82
CA GLU A 137 30.16 6.69 -3.52
C GLU A 137 28.94 6.08 -2.81
N PHE A 138 28.03 5.53 -3.61
CA PHE A 138 26.88 4.73 -3.15
C PHE A 138 26.46 3.75 -4.24
N PHE A 139 25.52 2.86 -3.92
CA PHE A 139 25.01 1.86 -4.86
C PHE A 139 23.56 2.16 -5.25
N VAL A 140 23.17 1.77 -6.47
CA VAL A 140 21.80 1.86 -6.97
C VAL A 140 21.38 0.50 -7.49
N GLU A 141 20.39 -0.11 -6.82
CA GLU A 141 19.72 -1.31 -7.29
C GLU A 141 18.61 -0.89 -8.26
N CYS A 142 18.78 -1.18 -9.55
CA CYS A 142 17.79 -0.93 -10.60
C CYS A 142 16.98 -2.20 -10.86
N ALA A 143 15.65 -2.10 -10.71
CA ALA A 143 14.71 -3.13 -11.08
C ALA A 143 14.10 -2.81 -12.45
N CYS A 144 14.23 -3.74 -13.39
CA CYS A 144 13.73 -3.58 -14.76
C CYS A 144 12.21 -3.78 -14.84
N ASN A 145 11.46 -2.87 -14.23
CA ASN A 145 10.00 -2.75 -14.28
C ASN A 145 9.58 -1.31 -13.95
N GLU A 146 8.40 -0.90 -14.39
CA GLU A 146 7.78 0.37 -13.99
C GLU A 146 6.98 0.18 -12.68
N LEU A 147 6.43 1.27 -12.14
CA LEU A 147 5.63 1.24 -10.90
C LEU A 147 4.51 0.18 -10.97
N PHE A 148 3.92 0.01 -12.15
CA PHE A 148 2.82 -0.92 -12.43
C PHE A 148 3.25 -2.14 -13.26
N GLY A 149 4.50 -2.59 -13.12
CA GLY A 149 5.07 -3.64 -13.98
C GLY A 149 5.40 -3.08 -15.36
N ASN A 150 4.95 -3.71 -16.44
CA ASN A 150 5.03 -3.12 -17.78
C ASN A 150 3.80 -3.41 -18.65
N SER A 151 2.71 -3.82 -18.02
CA SER A 151 1.42 -4.00 -18.65
C SER A 151 0.88 -2.66 -19.15
N THR A 152 0.26 -2.65 -20.34
CA THR A 152 -0.35 -1.44 -20.90
C THR A 152 -1.85 -1.45 -20.65
N TRP A 153 -2.42 -0.25 -20.51
CA TRP A 153 -3.85 -0.05 -20.23
C TRP A 153 -4.66 0.46 -21.43
N LYS A 154 -4.05 0.57 -22.62
CA LYS A 154 -4.66 1.21 -23.80
C LYS A 154 -5.94 0.52 -24.32
N VAL A 155 -6.10 -0.77 -24.04
CA VAL A 155 -7.25 -1.61 -24.45
C VAL A 155 -7.71 -2.54 -23.32
N GLY A 156 -7.38 -2.20 -22.07
CA GLY A 156 -7.48 -3.09 -20.90
C GLY A 156 -6.12 -3.66 -20.50
N PRO A 157 -6.02 -4.35 -19.35
CA PRO A 157 -4.76 -4.87 -18.82
C PRO A 157 -4.19 -5.93 -19.76
N THR A 158 -3.01 -5.66 -20.34
CA THR A 158 -2.29 -6.64 -21.18
C THR A 158 -1.34 -7.49 -20.34
N PRO A 159 -1.03 -8.74 -20.74
CA PRO A 159 0.09 -9.48 -20.17
C PRO A 159 1.39 -8.66 -20.26
N PRO A 160 2.32 -8.84 -19.30
CA PRO A 160 3.59 -8.14 -19.31
C PRO A 160 4.46 -8.55 -20.51
N ASP A 161 5.19 -7.60 -21.09
CA ASP A 161 6.17 -7.87 -22.16
C ASP A 161 7.51 -8.29 -21.55
N THR A 162 7.79 -9.59 -21.54
CA THR A 162 9.01 -10.13 -20.94
C THR A 162 10.28 -9.75 -21.69
N SER A 163 10.19 -9.20 -22.90
CA SER A 163 11.36 -8.80 -23.70
C SER A 163 11.77 -7.33 -23.52
N LYS A 164 10.95 -6.54 -22.81
CA LYS A 164 11.17 -5.11 -22.65
C LYS A 164 12.50 -4.82 -21.95
N THR A 165 13.26 -3.92 -22.54
CA THR A 165 14.49 -3.36 -21.96
C THR A 165 14.28 -1.90 -21.59
N TYR A 166 15.15 -1.43 -20.71
CA TYR A 166 15.21 -0.09 -20.17
C TYR A 166 16.60 0.49 -20.45
N SER A 167 16.76 1.79 -20.22
CA SER A 167 18.06 2.43 -20.35
C SER A 167 18.19 3.63 -19.41
N ILE A 168 19.43 3.90 -19.00
CA ILE A 168 19.75 5.09 -18.22
C ILE A 168 19.62 6.33 -19.11
N LYS A 169 18.67 7.19 -18.76
CA LYS A 169 18.38 8.46 -19.44
C LYS A 169 19.07 9.65 -18.76
N LYS A 170 19.29 9.55 -17.44
CA LYS A 170 19.96 10.58 -16.62
C LYS A 170 20.77 9.93 -15.52
N ALA A 171 21.97 10.44 -15.28
CA ALA A 171 22.81 10.12 -14.12
C ALA A 171 23.75 11.31 -13.85
N GLN A 172 23.40 12.18 -12.91
CA GLN A 172 24.18 13.39 -12.65
C GLN A 172 23.93 13.94 -11.23
N ILE A 173 24.88 14.70 -10.70
CA ILE A 173 24.64 15.57 -9.54
C ILE A 173 24.28 16.98 -10.02
N SER A 174 23.36 17.65 -9.33
CA SER A 174 22.83 18.96 -9.74
C SER A 174 22.64 19.89 -8.55
N LEU A 175 23.13 21.13 -8.66
CA LEU A 175 22.92 22.18 -7.66
C LEU A 175 21.51 22.77 -7.82
N VAL A 176 20.67 22.64 -6.81
CA VAL A 176 19.28 23.13 -6.82
C VAL A 176 19.25 24.64 -6.89
N LEU A 177 18.22 25.17 -7.57
CA LEU A 177 17.87 26.59 -7.59
C LEU A 177 16.67 26.85 -6.65
N PRO A 178 16.88 27.28 -5.39
CA PRO A 178 15.79 27.39 -4.40
C PRO A 178 14.71 28.40 -4.80
N GLU A 179 15.09 29.49 -5.47
CA GLU A 179 14.17 30.54 -5.91
C GLU A 179 13.20 30.00 -6.96
N PHE A 180 13.67 29.14 -7.86
CA PHE A 180 12.82 28.47 -8.84
C PHE A 180 11.93 27.42 -8.18
N TRP A 181 12.45 26.68 -7.20
CA TRP A 181 11.66 25.71 -6.44
C TRP A 181 10.47 26.37 -5.75
N LYS A 182 10.69 27.50 -5.07
CA LYS A 182 9.60 28.28 -4.44
C LYS A 182 8.61 28.78 -5.49
N LEU A 183 9.10 29.48 -6.53
CA LEU A 183 8.28 30.03 -7.60
C LEU A 183 7.38 28.96 -8.24
N TYR A 184 7.94 27.80 -8.54
CA TYR A 184 7.24 26.69 -9.17
C TYR A 184 6.04 26.28 -8.31
N HIS A 185 6.26 25.94 -7.05
CA HIS A 185 5.19 25.46 -6.17
C HIS A 185 4.14 26.53 -5.87
N ASP A 186 4.57 27.77 -5.64
CA ASP A 186 3.67 28.91 -5.43
C ASP A 186 2.75 29.11 -6.63
N TYR A 187 3.32 29.14 -7.84
CA TYR A 187 2.57 29.36 -9.06
C TYR A 187 1.63 28.18 -9.37
N ILE A 188 2.08 26.93 -9.23
CA ILE A 188 1.25 25.75 -9.51
C ILE A 188 -0.02 25.77 -8.66
N LEU A 189 0.10 26.05 -7.35
CA LEU A 189 -1.06 26.10 -6.45
C LEU A 189 -2.05 27.20 -6.87
N ILE A 190 -1.56 28.42 -7.10
CA ILE A 190 -2.41 29.57 -7.47
C ILE A 190 -3.07 29.33 -8.84
N ALA A 191 -2.31 28.78 -9.80
CA ALA A 191 -2.82 28.43 -11.11
C ALA A 191 -3.92 27.37 -11.00
N ASP A 192 -3.70 26.30 -10.22
CA ASP A 192 -4.70 25.25 -10.02
C ASP A 192 -5.98 25.81 -9.40
N ILE A 193 -5.90 26.68 -8.40
CA ILE A 193 -7.08 27.35 -7.84
C ILE A 193 -7.79 28.17 -8.94
N ALA A 194 -7.07 29.00 -9.69
CA ALA A 194 -7.66 29.81 -10.77
C ALA A 194 -8.37 28.98 -11.84
N LEU A 195 -7.88 27.76 -12.09
CA LEU A 195 -8.39 26.85 -13.12
C LEU A 195 -9.52 25.92 -12.62
N LYS A 196 -9.57 25.63 -11.31
CA LYS A 196 -10.44 24.58 -10.73
C LYS A 196 -11.55 25.12 -9.83
N GLN A 197 -11.37 26.29 -9.23
CA GLN A 197 -12.39 26.96 -8.43
C GLN A 197 -13.60 27.36 -9.29
N ASP A 198 -14.79 27.40 -8.68
CA ASP A 198 -15.99 27.93 -9.33
C ASP A 198 -15.72 29.36 -9.84
N GLU A 199 -15.95 29.56 -11.14
CA GLU A 199 -15.65 30.80 -11.84
C GLU A 199 -16.44 32.02 -11.36
N ASN A 200 -17.55 31.80 -10.66
CA ASN A 200 -18.42 32.85 -10.13
C ASN A 200 -17.95 33.36 -8.75
N THR A 201 -16.87 32.79 -8.21
CA THR A 201 -16.32 33.19 -6.92
C THR A 201 -15.31 34.32 -7.05
N TRP A 202 -15.21 35.14 -6.00
CA TRP A 202 -14.19 36.19 -5.93
C TRP A 202 -12.78 35.59 -5.90
N GLU A 203 -12.65 34.45 -5.23
CA GLU A 203 -11.43 33.67 -5.05
C GLU A 203 -10.86 33.21 -6.39
N ALA A 204 -11.69 32.67 -7.29
CA ALA A 204 -11.24 32.29 -8.63
C ALA A 204 -10.74 33.50 -9.45
N ALA A 205 -11.45 34.62 -9.35
CA ALA A 205 -11.07 35.85 -10.05
C ALA A 205 -9.75 36.44 -9.50
N GLU A 206 -9.56 36.38 -8.19
CA GLU A 206 -8.35 36.87 -7.53
C GLU A 206 -7.15 35.97 -7.83
N ALA A 207 -7.28 34.65 -7.69
CA ALA A 207 -6.23 33.70 -8.07
C ALA A 207 -5.80 33.89 -9.53
N LEU A 208 -6.77 34.07 -10.45
CA LEU A 208 -6.47 34.34 -11.86
C LEU A 208 -5.73 35.66 -12.08
N ARG A 209 -6.09 36.71 -11.32
CA ARG A 209 -5.40 38.01 -11.35
C ARG A 209 -3.97 37.89 -10.82
N VAL A 210 -3.78 37.20 -9.70
CA VAL A 210 -2.47 36.97 -9.06
C VAL A 210 -1.57 36.14 -9.96
N ALA A 211 -2.06 35.02 -10.51
CA ALA A 211 -1.31 34.20 -11.47
C ALA A 211 -0.85 35.04 -12.67
N ASN A 212 -1.72 35.88 -13.24
CA ASN A 212 -1.33 36.78 -14.32
C ASN A 212 -0.30 37.84 -13.91
N LYS A 213 -0.38 38.37 -12.67
CA LYS A 213 0.61 39.29 -12.12
C LYS A 213 1.97 38.59 -11.97
N MET A 214 2.00 37.35 -11.49
CA MET A 214 3.23 36.54 -11.43
C MET A 214 3.84 36.36 -12.83
N ILE A 215 3.04 35.99 -13.84
CA ILE A 215 3.52 35.84 -15.23
C ILE A 215 4.11 37.15 -15.76
N ASN A 216 3.52 38.31 -15.45
CA ASN A 216 4.04 39.60 -15.90
C ASN A 216 5.40 39.93 -15.30
N CYS A 217 5.69 39.43 -14.10
CA CYS A 217 6.91 39.73 -13.35
C CYS A 217 7.98 38.64 -13.46
N CYS A 218 7.68 37.51 -14.12
CA CYS A 218 8.58 36.36 -14.22
C CYS A 218 9.12 36.20 -15.65
N CYS A 219 10.46 36.23 -15.78
CA CYS A 219 11.15 35.81 -16.98
C CYS A 219 11.92 34.51 -16.69
N LEU A 220 11.52 33.39 -17.31
CA LEU A 220 12.11 32.06 -17.08
C LEU A 220 13.60 31.96 -17.45
N ASP A 221 14.10 32.89 -18.26
CA ASP A 221 15.52 32.97 -18.61
C ASP A 221 16.34 33.85 -17.67
N ASN A 222 15.69 34.57 -16.75
CA ASN A 222 16.34 35.47 -15.81
C ASN A 222 15.96 35.12 -14.35
N PRO A 223 16.79 34.34 -13.64
CA PRO A 223 16.57 33.98 -12.24
C PRO A 223 16.37 35.15 -11.28
N ALA A 224 16.91 36.34 -11.58
CA ALA A 224 16.72 37.52 -10.74
C ALA A 224 15.25 37.96 -10.65
N THR A 225 14.39 37.52 -11.58
CA THR A 225 12.96 37.83 -11.59
C THR A 225 12.12 36.91 -10.69
N TYR A 226 12.65 35.74 -10.30
CA TYR A 226 11.88 34.73 -9.58
C TYR A 226 11.42 35.21 -8.21
N ALA A 227 12.31 35.89 -7.48
CA ALA A 227 11.98 36.47 -6.18
C ALA A 227 10.81 37.46 -6.28
N THR A 228 10.78 38.29 -7.34
CA THR A 228 9.71 39.27 -7.54
C THR A 228 8.36 38.58 -7.78
N ALA A 229 8.34 37.53 -8.60
CA ALA A 229 7.12 36.76 -8.86
C ALA A 229 6.66 35.98 -7.61
N SER A 230 7.59 35.42 -6.84
CA SER A 230 7.28 34.74 -5.57
C SER A 230 6.73 35.70 -4.51
N SER A 231 7.22 36.94 -4.43
CA SER A 231 6.64 37.95 -3.52
C SER A 231 5.18 38.28 -3.84
N VAL A 232 4.77 38.20 -5.11
CA VAL A 232 3.36 38.36 -5.50
C VAL A 232 2.50 37.21 -4.95
N ALA A 233 3.03 35.98 -4.91
CA ALA A 233 2.35 34.86 -4.28
C ALA A 233 2.30 35.01 -2.76
N ASP A 234 3.39 35.45 -2.13
CA ASP A 234 3.45 35.69 -0.68
C ASP A 234 2.39 36.71 -0.23
N GLU A 235 2.24 37.82 -0.98
CA GLU A 235 1.16 38.81 -0.76
C GLU A 235 -0.24 38.17 -0.80
N TYR A 236 -0.45 37.22 -1.72
CA TYR A 236 -1.73 36.53 -1.87
C TYR A 236 -1.96 35.53 -0.73
N PHE A 237 -0.95 34.74 -0.37
CA PHE A 237 -0.99 33.71 0.68
C PHE A 237 -1.20 34.31 2.08
N GLN A 238 -0.67 35.51 2.31
CA GLN A 238 -0.83 36.26 3.57
C GLN A 238 -2.11 37.10 3.62
N SER A 239 -2.87 37.18 2.52
CA SER A 239 -4.07 38.00 2.50
C SER A 239 -5.18 37.36 3.34
N GLU A 240 -5.72 38.09 4.33
CA GLU A 240 -6.93 37.69 5.07
C GLU A 240 -8.21 37.94 4.27
N ARG A 241 -8.10 38.09 2.95
CA ARG A 241 -9.24 38.39 2.07
C ARG A 241 -9.89 37.08 1.66
N GLY A 242 -11.12 36.88 2.12
CA GLY A 242 -11.90 35.66 1.94
C GLY A 242 -12.16 34.97 3.27
N ARG A 243 -13.12 34.04 3.29
CA ARG A 243 -13.35 33.17 4.45
C ARG A 243 -13.01 31.75 4.02
N ASN A 244 -12.36 30.98 4.89
CA ASN A 244 -12.35 29.53 4.75
C ASN A 244 -13.81 29.07 4.62
N SER A 245 -14.06 28.06 3.78
CA SER A 245 -15.41 27.51 3.58
C SER A 245 -16.01 26.95 4.87
N GLY A 246 -15.19 26.72 5.90
CA GLY A 246 -15.59 26.13 7.17
C GLY A 246 -15.56 24.61 7.13
N PHE A 247 -15.09 24.04 6.02
CA PHE A 247 -14.81 22.63 5.85
C PHE A 247 -13.33 22.35 6.14
N GLU A 248 -13.04 21.25 6.83
CA GLU A 248 -11.70 20.90 7.27
C GLU A 248 -11.26 19.54 6.74
N LEU A 249 -10.05 19.48 6.21
CA LEU A 249 -9.40 18.26 5.72
C LEU A 249 -8.23 17.90 6.62
N THR A 250 -8.27 16.68 7.18
CA THR A 250 -7.08 16.07 7.78
C THR A 250 -6.30 15.33 6.70
N ALA A 251 -5.14 15.85 6.32
CA ALA A 251 -4.26 15.27 5.32
C ALA A 251 -3.37 14.18 5.93
N VAL A 252 -3.49 12.96 5.39
CA VAL A 252 -2.72 11.78 5.80
C VAL A 252 -2.03 11.20 4.57
N GLY A 253 -0.70 11.09 4.63
CA GLY A 253 0.05 10.42 3.57
C GLY A 253 -0.21 8.92 3.60
N HIS A 254 -0.31 8.31 2.44
CA HIS A 254 -0.55 6.88 2.30
C HIS A 254 0.23 6.33 1.11
N CYS A 255 0.67 5.08 1.22
CA CYS A 255 1.34 4.35 0.15
C CYS A 255 0.69 2.98 0.08
N HIS A 256 -0.37 2.88 -0.72
CA HIS A 256 -0.96 1.59 -1.02
C HIS A 256 0.04 0.79 -1.86
N ILE A 257 0.36 -0.43 -1.44
CA ILE A 257 1.23 -1.32 -2.21
C ILE A 257 0.48 -2.63 -2.37
N ASP A 258 0.12 -2.95 -3.61
CA ASP A 258 -0.49 -4.23 -3.89
C ASP A 258 0.49 -5.35 -3.63
N THR A 259 0.05 -6.30 -2.81
CA THR A 259 0.94 -7.35 -2.34
C THR A 259 1.39 -8.26 -3.48
N ALA A 260 0.50 -8.49 -4.45
CA ALA A 260 0.81 -9.09 -5.74
C ALA A 260 -0.30 -8.79 -6.74
N TRP A 261 -0.03 -7.93 -7.72
CA TRP A 261 -1.00 -7.55 -8.75
C TRP A 261 -0.40 -7.67 -10.15
N LEU A 262 0.39 -6.68 -10.57
CA LEU A 262 1.10 -6.67 -11.86
C LEU A 262 2.58 -7.02 -11.72
N TRP A 263 2.97 -7.56 -10.56
CA TRP A 263 4.31 -8.03 -10.21
C TRP A 263 4.20 -9.20 -9.21
N PRO A 264 5.23 -10.06 -9.13
CA PRO A 264 5.27 -11.16 -8.18
C PRO A 264 5.49 -10.67 -6.73
N TYR A 265 5.19 -11.52 -5.74
CA TYR A 265 5.39 -11.20 -4.32
C TYR A 265 6.83 -10.77 -4.00
N ALA A 266 7.82 -11.37 -4.67
CA ALA A 266 9.23 -11.04 -4.51
C ALA A 266 9.54 -9.57 -4.83
N GLU A 267 8.82 -8.95 -5.77
CA GLU A 267 9.01 -7.54 -6.10
C GLU A 267 8.41 -6.62 -5.04
N THR A 268 7.29 -7.01 -4.44
CA THR A 268 6.63 -6.25 -3.38
C THR A 268 7.56 -6.02 -2.19
N LYS A 269 8.36 -7.03 -1.80
CA LYS A 269 9.37 -6.88 -0.74
C LYS A 269 10.30 -5.70 -0.99
N ARG A 270 10.78 -5.55 -2.24
CA ARG A 270 11.61 -4.41 -2.67
C ARG A 270 10.81 -3.11 -2.76
N LYS A 271 9.56 -3.16 -3.26
CA LYS A 271 8.66 -1.99 -3.29
C LYS A 271 8.41 -1.41 -1.90
N CYS A 272 8.24 -2.24 -0.88
CA CYS A 272 8.09 -1.82 0.51
C CYS A 272 9.35 -1.08 0.98
N ALA A 273 10.53 -1.69 0.82
CA ALA A 273 11.79 -1.06 1.21
C ALA A 273 12.03 0.28 0.49
N ARG A 274 11.83 0.30 -0.83
CA ARG A 274 11.92 1.51 -1.67
C ARG A 274 11.00 2.62 -1.19
N SER A 275 9.73 2.29 -0.99
CA SER A 275 8.72 3.25 -0.60
C SER A 275 8.98 3.79 0.80
N TRP A 276 9.18 2.92 1.78
CA TRP A 276 9.24 3.33 3.18
C TRP A 276 10.55 4.01 3.55
N ALA A 277 11.70 3.59 2.98
CA ALA A 277 12.95 4.33 3.12
C ALA A 277 12.78 5.78 2.62
N THR A 278 12.10 5.96 1.49
CA THR A 278 11.80 7.28 0.94
C THR A 278 10.91 8.10 1.86
N GLN A 279 9.85 7.50 2.42
CA GLN A 279 8.93 8.21 3.31
C GLN A 279 9.63 8.66 4.60
N LEU A 280 10.55 7.87 5.14
CA LEU A 280 11.38 8.28 6.29
C LEU A 280 12.24 9.51 5.97
N ARG A 281 12.89 9.56 4.79
CA ARG A 281 13.65 10.76 4.36
C ARG A 281 12.75 11.99 4.19
N ILE A 282 11.51 11.81 3.75
CA ILE A 282 10.55 12.91 3.62
C ILE A 282 10.14 13.41 5.01
N MET A 283 9.91 12.53 5.98
CA MET A 283 9.56 12.91 7.36
C MET A 283 10.63 13.78 8.02
N GLU A 284 11.91 13.52 7.76
CA GLU A 284 13.01 14.34 8.27
C GLU A 284 12.98 15.78 7.73
N ARG A 285 12.53 15.96 6.48
CA ARG A 285 12.41 17.28 5.86
C ARG A 285 11.10 17.98 6.24
N TYR A 286 10.04 17.23 6.48
CA TYR A 286 8.70 17.74 6.79
C TYR A 286 8.20 17.17 8.13
N PRO A 287 8.56 17.75 9.29
CA PRO A 287 8.25 17.18 10.60
C PRO A 287 6.76 17.00 10.91
N LYS A 288 5.88 17.79 10.29
CA LYS A 288 4.42 17.66 10.42
C LYS A 288 3.84 16.49 9.62
N TYR A 289 4.60 15.93 8.69
CA TYR A 289 4.16 14.85 7.82
C TYR A 289 3.77 13.61 8.63
N LYS A 290 2.55 13.11 8.39
CA LYS A 290 2.02 11.87 8.93
C LYS A 290 1.78 10.87 7.80
N PHE A 291 2.26 9.66 7.98
CA PHE A 291 2.17 8.58 6.99
C PHE A 291 1.49 7.36 7.59
N ALA A 292 0.41 6.90 6.97
CA ALA A 292 -0.31 5.69 7.36
C ALA A 292 0.07 4.51 6.46
N CYS A 293 0.26 3.34 7.06
CA CYS A 293 0.55 2.10 6.34
C CYS A 293 -0.09 0.87 7.02
N SER A 294 -0.71 0.01 6.22
CA SER A 294 -1.75 -0.94 6.64
C SER A 294 -1.27 -2.38 6.90
N GLN A 295 -0.55 -3.00 5.95
CA GLN A 295 -0.41 -4.46 5.86
C GLN A 295 0.71 -5.02 6.75
N ALA A 296 0.37 -5.74 7.83
CA ALA A 296 1.37 -6.32 8.75
C ALA A 296 2.37 -7.27 8.05
N GLN A 297 1.94 -8.00 7.02
CA GLN A 297 2.81 -8.85 6.21
C GLN A 297 3.96 -8.09 5.54
N GLN A 298 3.71 -6.86 5.09
CA GLN A 298 4.74 -6.03 4.47
C GLN A 298 5.78 -5.59 5.49
N TYR A 299 5.35 -5.28 6.72
CA TYR A 299 6.27 -5.00 7.82
C TYR A 299 7.10 -6.24 8.17
N ALA A 300 6.49 -7.43 8.20
CA ALA A 300 7.20 -8.67 8.46
C ALA A 300 8.29 -8.94 7.40
N TRP A 301 8.01 -8.67 6.11
CA TRP A 301 9.02 -8.75 5.07
C TRP A 301 10.14 -7.73 5.23
N VAL A 302 9.82 -6.48 5.57
CA VAL A 302 10.85 -5.46 5.81
C VAL A 302 11.68 -5.77 7.05
N GLN A 303 11.06 -6.30 8.11
CA GLN A 303 11.77 -6.78 9.30
C GLN A 303 12.76 -7.90 8.97
N GLN A 304 12.36 -8.83 8.09
CA GLN A 304 13.18 -9.96 7.69
C GLN A 304 14.31 -9.55 6.73
N ASP A 305 13.97 -8.82 5.66
CA ASP A 305 14.87 -8.58 4.52
C ASP A 305 15.68 -7.27 4.70
N TYR A 306 15.20 -6.32 5.52
CA TYR A 306 15.80 -4.99 5.75
C TYR A 306 15.74 -4.57 7.23
N PRO A 307 16.37 -5.31 8.17
CA PRO A 307 16.21 -5.08 9.62
C PRO A 307 16.65 -3.68 10.09
N GLY A 308 17.64 -3.07 9.44
CA GLY A 308 18.05 -1.69 9.71
C GLY A 308 16.94 -0.69 9.40
N LEU A 309 16.31 -0.81 8.22
CA LEU A 309 15.17 0.01 7.82
C LEU A 309 13.98 -0.20 8.77
N PHE A 310 13.73 -1.44 9.19
CA PHE A 310 12.67 -1.74 10.16
C PHE A 310 12.88 -1.03 11.49
N THR A 311 14.12 -0.95 11.97
CA THR A 311 14.46 -0.20 13.19
C THR A 311 14.15 1.29 13.05
N GLU A 312 14.43 1.88 11.88
CA GLU A 312 14.07 3.27 11.61
C GLU A 312 12.55 3.49 11.56
N ILE A 313 11.80 2.52 11.01
CA ILE A 313 10.34 2.53 11.04
C ILE A 313 9.84 2.49 12.47
N GLN A 314 10.36 1.61 13.32
CA GLN A 314 9.99 1.57 14.75
C GLN A 314 10.22 2.92 15.44
N ASN A 315 11.34 3.58 15.17
CA ASN A 315 11.61 4.92 15.70
C ASN A 315 10.60 5.96 15.19
N ALA A 316 10.27 5.93 13.89
CA ALA A 316 9.28 6.84 13.31
C ALA A 316 7.85 6.58 13.82
N VAL A 317 7.53 5.33 14.18
CA VAL A 317 6.29 4.95 14.85
C VAL A 317 6.23 5.51 16.26
N THR A 318 7.30 5.34 17.05
CA THR A 318 7.42 5.93 18.39
C THR A 318 7.31 7.47 18.37
N ASN A 319 7.86 8.11 17.34
CA ASN A 319 7.74 9.56 17.14
C ASN A 319 6.35 10.00 16.63
N GLY A 320 5.48 9.05 16.27
CA GLY A 320 4.12 9.31 15.78
C GLY A 320 4.05 9.90 14.38
N ASN A 321 5.12 9.81 13.58
CA ASN A 321 5.12 10.25 12.17
C ASN A 321 4.75 9.12 11.21
N PHE A 322 5.10 7.88 11.55
CA PHE A 322 4.72 6.67 10.83
C PHE A 322 3.63 5.96 11.63
N ILE A 323 2.47 5.73 11.05
CA ILE A 323 1.26 5.30 11.76
C ILE A 323 0.82 3.95 11.21
N PRO A 324 1.04 2.85 11.96
CA PRO A 324 0.49 1.55 11.60
C PRO A 324 -1.04 1.61 11.71
N VAL A 325 -1.72 1.35 10.59
CA VAL A 325 -3.19 1.26 10.50
C VAL A 325 -3.57 -0.13 9.97
N GLY A 326 -4.85 -0.40 9.71
CA GLY A 326 -5.28 -1.66 9.12
C GLY A 326 -5.55 -2.74 10.16
N GLY A 327 -4.53 -3.09 10.95
CA GLY A 327 -4.65 -4.11 12.00
C GLY A 327 -4.87 -5.53 11.46
N THR A 328 -4.60 -5.76 10.17
CA THR A 328 -4.77 -7.06 9.50
C THR A 328 -3.44 -7.53 8.90
N TRP A 329 -3.36 -8.84 8.61
CA TRP A 329 -2.17 -9.43 8.00
C TRP A 329 -1.93 -8.88 6.59
N VAL A 330 -2.96 -8.87 5.75
CA VAL A 330 -2.97 -8.16 4.46
C VAL A 330 -4.26 -7.34 4.32
N GLU A 331 -4.32 -6.48 3.29
CA GLU A 331 -5.56 -5.89 2.81
C GLU A 331 -6.31 -6.93 1.98
N MET A 332 -7.19 -7.68 2.66
CA MET A 332 -7.84 -8.88 2.13
C MET A 332 -9.14 -8.59 1.36
N ASP A 333 -9.53 -9.53 0.50
CA ASP A 333 -10.93 -9.62 0.06
C ASP A 333 -11.84 -9.98 1.24
N CYS A 334 -13.04 -9.41 1.25
CA CYS A 334 -13.98 -9.55 2.37
C CYS A 334 -15.16 -10.48 2.08
N ASN A 335 -15.23 -11.08 0.89
CA ASN A 335 -16.39 -11.87 0.46
C ASN A 335 -16.07 -13.36 0.27
N ILE A 336 -14.90 -13.67 -0.31
CA ILE A 336 -14.50 -15.04 -0.64
C ILE A 336 -13.94 -15.80 0.59
N PRO A 337 -13.04 -15.23 1.41
CA PRO A 337 -12.48 -15.94 2.55
C PRO A 337 -13.54 -16.41 3.55
N SER A 338 -13.24 -17.49 4.29
CA SER A 338 -14.10 -17.93 5.39
C SER A 338 -14.11 -16.89 6.54
N GLY A 339 -15.14 -16.94 7.39
CA GLY A 339 -15.20 -16.10 8.59
C GLY A 339 -14.00 -16.31 9.53
N GLU A 340 -13.52 -17.55 9.68
CA GLU A 340 -12.31 -17.84 10.46
C GLU A 340 -11.08 -17.18 9.82
N SER A 341 -10.94 -17.21 8.49
CA SER A 341 -9.86 -16.50 7.82
C SER A 341 -9.89 -15.00 8.08
N LEU A 342 -11.08 -14.37 8.05
CA LEU A 342 -11.21 -12.96 8.42
C LEU A 342 -10.74 -12.72 9.88
N VAL A 343 -11.15 -13.56 10.83
CA VAL A 343 -10.65 -13.50 12.22
C VAL A 343 -9.13 -13.63 12.26
N ARG A 344 -8.54 -14.57 11.50
CA ARG A 344 -7.09 -14.77 11.45
C ARG A 344 -6.34 -13.60 10.83
N GLN A 345 -6.91 -12.90 9.84
CA GLN A 345 -6.34 -11.65 9.31
C GLN A 345 -6.13 -10.65 10.43
N PHE A 346 -7.17 -10.39 11.24
CA PHE A 346 -7.06 -9.48 12.39
C PHE A 346 -6.13 -10.02 13.48
N LEU A 347 -6.24 -11.31 13.82
CA LEU A 347 -5.42 -11.92 14.87
C LEU A 347 -3.93 -11.76 14.58
N TYR A 348 -3.47 -12.13 13.38
CA TYR A 348 -2.05 -12.04 13.05
C TYR A 348 -1.60 -10.61 12.79
N GLY A 349 -2.46 -9.74 12.25
CA GLY A 349 -2.17 -8.31 12.09
C GLY A 349 -1.96 -7.60 13.43
N GLN A 350 -2.96 -7.67 14.31
CA GLN A 350 -2.88 -7.07 15.65
C GLN A 350 -1.76 -7.67 16.49
N LYS A 351 -1.54 -9.00 16.43
CA LYS A 351 -0.42 -9.66 17.12
C LYS A 351 0.92 -9.11 16.64
N PHE A 352 1.11 -8.96 15.32
CA PHE A 352 2.36 -8.41 14.78
C PHE A 352 2.61 -6.98 15.25
N PHE A 353 1.59 -6.11 15.21
CA PHE A 353 1.73 -4.74 15.68
C PHE A 353 2.03 -4.67 17.17
N LYS A 354 1.33 -5.42 18.00
CA LYS A 354 1.58 -5.48 19.45
C LYS A 354 2.98 -5.98 19.82
N GLN A 355 3.56 -6.86 19.00
CA GLN A 355 4.89 -7.43 19.25
C GLN A 355 6.03 -6.50 18.81
N ASN A 356 5.82 -5.69 17.78
CA ASN A 356 6.90 -4.94 17.14
C ASN A 356 6.80 -3.42 17.33
N PHE A 357 5.61 -2.92 17.65
CA PHE A 357 5.35 -1.52 17.93
C PHE A 357 4.79 -1.42 19.33
N ASP A 358 5.13 -0.36 20.07
CA ASP A 358 4.57 -0.09 21.40
C ASP A 358 3.13 0.45 21.30
N VAL A 359 2.31 -0.25 20.52
CA VAL A 359 0.92 0.06 20.20
C VAL A 359 0.09 -1.13 20.65
N GLU A 360 -0.83 -0.91 21.59
CA GLU A 360 -1.65 -1.98 22.18
C GLU A 360 -2.48 -2.72 21.12
N SER A 361 -3.02 -1.97 20.15
CA SER A 361 -3.72 -2.46 18.95
C SER A 361 -3.99 -1.31 17.99
N SER A 362 -4.06 -1.56 16.68
CA SER A 362 -4.62 -0.58 15.74
C SER A 362 -6.10 -0.38 16.02
N SER A 363 -6.58 0.87 16.04
CA SER A 363 -8.00 1.21 16.25
C SER A 363 -8.80 1.33 14.94
N ILE A 364 -8.11 1.40 13.79
CA ILE A 364 -8.70 1.65 12.46
C ILE A 364 -8.47 0.46 11.54
N PHE A 365 -9.55 -0.18 11.11
CA PHE A 365 -9.51 -1.11 9.99
C PHE A 365 -9.42 -0.30 8.69
N TRP A 366 -8.36 -0.49 7.93
CA TRP A 366 -7.99 0.32 6.78
C TRP A 366 -7.97 -0.57 5.54
N LEU A 367 -8.99 -0.43 4.69
CA LEU A 367 -9.21 -1.28 3.54
C LEU A 367 -9.73 -0.47 2.34
N PRO A 368 -8.90 0.42 1.77
CA PRO A 368 -9.32 1.31 0.69
C PRO A 368 -9.75 0.57 -0.58
N ASP A 369 -9.09 -0.55 -0.92
CA ASP A 369 -9.18 -1.14 -2.26
C ASP A 369 -9.97 -2.45 -2.41
N THR A 370 -10.68 -2.89 -1.38
CA THR A 370 -11.41 -4.17 -1.43
C THR A 370 -12.74 -4.09 -2.20
N PHE A 371 -13.04 -5.17 -2.94
CA PHE A 371 -14.18 -5.28 -3.84
C PHE A 371 -15.49 -5.71 -3.13
N GLY A 372 -15.95 -4.90 -2.17
CA GLY A 372 -17.19 -5.10 -1.41
C GLY A 372 -16.96 -5.72 -0.03
N TYR A 373 -17.90 -5.52 0.90
CA TYR A 373 -17.68 -5.82 2.31
C TYR A 373 -18.86 -6.58 2.94
N ALA A 374 -18.56 -7.77 3.47
CA ALA A 374 -19.55 -8.65 4.09
C ALA A 374 -20.24 -8.02 5.31
N ALA A 375 -21.54 -8.31 5.46
CA ALA A 375 -22.42 -7.73 6.48
C ALA A 375 -22.04 -8.06 7.95
N GLN A 376 -21.15 -9.01 8.20
CA GLN A 376 -20.68 -9.37 9.55
C GLN A 376 -19.40 -8.66 9.99
N LEU A 377 -18.73 -7.94 9.08
CA LEU A 377 -17.46 -7.30 9.40
C LEU A 377 -17.50 -6.34 10.59
N PRO A 378 -18.57 -5.54 10.83
CA PRO A 378 -18.64 -4.70 12.03
C PRO A 378 -18.42 -5.50 13.32
N GLN A 379 -19.01 -6.69 13.45
CA GLN A 379 -18.82 -7.56 14.60
C GLN A 379 -17.35 -8.01 14.73
N ILE A 380 -16.75 -8.47 13.63
CA ILE A 380 -15.35 -8.95 13.62
C ILE A 380 -14.38 -7.82 13.98
N ILE A 381 -14.58 -6.62 13.40
CA ILE A 381 -13.78 -5.42 13.69
C ILE A 381 -13.84 -5.09 15.20
N ARG A 382 -15.04 -5.12 15.80
CA ARG A 382 -15.22 -4.89 17.24
C ARG A 382 -14.54 -5.95 18.10
N LEU A 383 -14.66 -7.23 17.74
CA LEU A 383 -14.02 -8.34 18.46
C LEU A 383 -12.49 -8.28 18.37
N ALA A 384 -11.95 -7.71 17.29
CA ALA A 384 -10.52 -7.44 17.12
C ALA A 384 -10.03 -6.19 17.89
N GLY A 385 -10.88 -5.54 18.69
CA GLY A 385 -10.55 -4.36 19.50
C GLY A 385 -10.58 -3.04 18.74
N MET A 386 -11.05 -3.03 17.50
CA MET A 386 -11.06 -1.86 16.62
C MET A 386 -12.41 -1.15 16.67
N LYS A 387 -12.45 0.16 16.38
CA LYS A 387 -13.67 0.98 16.43
C LYS A 387 -14.03 1.63 15.11
N TYR A 388 -13.04 1.81 14.25
CA TYR A 388 -13.12 2.64 13.06
C TYR A 388 -12.86 1.83 11.81
N PHE A 389 -13.48 2.23 10.71
CA PHE A 389 -13.32 1.63 9.40
C PHE A 389 -13.08 2.70 8.35
N LEU A 390 -12.05 2.53 7.51
CA LEU A 390 -11.79 3.36 6.35
C LEU A 390 -11.76 2.50 5.09
N THR A 391 -12.44 2.98 4.05
CA THR A 391 -12.52 2.35 2.74
C THR A 391 -12.71 3.42 1.67
N GLN A 392 -12.50 3.09 0.39
CA GLN A 392 -12.73 4.01 -0.72
C GLN A 392 -13.55 3.40 -1.86
N LYS A 393 -13.42 2.10 -2.16
CA LYS A 393 -13.96 1.50 -3.40
C LYS A 393 -15.46 1.69 -3.61
N LEU A 394 -16.28 1.83 -2.58
CA LEU A 394 -17.72 2.09 -2.74
C LEU A 394 -18.03 3.40 -3.47
N SER A 395 -17.08 4.33 -3.51
CA SER A 395 -17.18 5.56 -4.31
C SER A 395 -17.23 5.29 -5.81
N TRP A 396 -16.86 4.07 -6.24
CA TRP A 396 -16.80 3.64 -7.65
C TRP A 396 -18.01 2.83 -8.10
N ASN A 397 -19.07 2.76 -7.28
CA ASN A 397 -20.31 2.11 -7.69
C ASN A 397 -20.82 2.64 -9.04
N GLN A 398 -21.03 1.73 -9.98
CA GLN A 398 -21.41 2.09 -11.35
C GLN A 398 -22.88 2.52 -11.46
N ILE A 399 -23.76 1.99 -10.61
CA ILE A 399 -25.21 2.20 -10.71
C ILE A 399 -25.67 3.20 -9.65
N ASN A 400 -25.48 2.88 -8.37
CA ASN A 400 -25.92 3.70 -7.24
C ASN A 400 -24.72 4.32 -6.52
N LYS A 401 -24.63 5.65 -6.57
CA LYS A 401 -23.68 6.38 -5.73
C LYS A 401 -24.04 6.17 -4.26
N PHE A 402 -23.09 5.68 -3.47
CA PHE A 402 -23.30 5.45 -2.04
C PHE A 402 -23.69 6.79 -1.34
N PRO A 403 -24.66 6.82 -0.42
CA PRO A 403 -25.24 8.08 0.06
C PRO A 403 -24.42 8.83 1.12
N HIS A 404 -23.41 8.20 1.73
CA HIS A 404 -22.65 8.78 2.84
C HIS A 404 -21.13 8.76 2.60
N ASN A 405 -20.43 9.69 3.24
CA ASN A 405 -18.98 9.68 3.45
C ASN A 405 -18.64 9.36 4.90
N THR A 406 -19.47 9.71 5.88
CA THR A 406 -19.27 9.42 7.31
C THR A 406 -20.57 8.90 7.92
N PHE A 407 -20.55 7.66 8.39
CA PHE A 407 -21.74 6.95 8.86
C PHE A 407 -21.39 5.86 9.86
N VAL A 408 -22.39 5.36 10.58
CA VAL A 408 -22.26 4.20 11.46
C VAL A 408 -22.61 2.95 10.65
N TRP A 409 -21.67 2.03 10.51
CA TRP A 409 -21.91 0.74 9.88
C TRP A 409 -22.30 -0.30 10.94
N GLU A 410 -23.48 -0.87 10.80
CA GLU A 410 -24.07 -1.85 11.69
C GLU A 410 -24.06 -3.25 11.04
N GLY A 411 -23.48 -4.21 11.75
CA GLY A 411 -23.46 -5.61 11.34
C GLY A 411 -24.80 -6.30 11.57
N ILE A 412 -24.97 -7.51 11.01
CA ILE A 412 -26.23 -8.27 11.15
C ILE A 412 -26.58 -8.64 12.60
N ASP A 413 -25.62 -8.57 13.52
CA ASP A 413 -25.79 -8.81 14.96
C ASP A 413 -26.10 -7.51 15.75
N GLY A 414 -26.05 -6.34 15.10
CA GLY A 414 -26.20 -5.03 15.74
C GLY A 414 -24.89 -4.40 16.22
N SER A 415 -23.73 -5.05 16.04
CA SER A 415 -22.43 -4.42 16.33
C SER A 415 -22.18 -3.24 15.40
N ARG A 416 -21.59 -2.15 15.91
CA ARG A 416 -21.44 -0.88 15.18
C ARG A 416 -20.00 -0.38 15.14
N VAL A 417 -19.59 0.13 13.98
CA VAL A 417 -18.29 0.81 13.77
C VAL A 417 -18.49 2.12 13.01
N ILE A 418 -17.69 3.14 13.31
CA ILE A 418 -17.72 4.39 12.54
C ILE A 418 -16.95 4.16 11.25
N THR A 419 -17.57 4.48 10.12
CA THR A 419 -16.99 4.28 8.80
C THR A 419 -16.83 5.61 8.08
N HIS A 420 -15.67 5.81 7.43
CA HIS A 420 -15.39 6.99 6.62
C HIS A 420 -14.86 6.63 5.22
N PHE A 421 -15.37 7.32 4.20
CA PHE A 421 -14.85 7.32 2.83
C PHE A 421 -14.26 8.70 2.49
N PRO A 422 -12.96 8.79 2.17
CA PRO A 422 -12.35 10.03 1.70
C PRO A 422 -13.13 10.63 0.51
N PRO A 423 -13.64 11.87 0.61
CA PRO A 423 -14.59 12.40 -0.37
C PRO A 423 -13.96 12.80 -1.71
N ALA A 424 -12.63 12.77 -1.81
CA ALA A 424 -11.93 12.89 -3.09
C ALA A 424 -12.22 11.70 -4.05
N ASP A 425 -12.89 10.64 -3.57
CA ASP A 425 -13.09 9.35 -4.25
C ASP A 425 -11.77 8.67 -4.66
N ASN A 426 -10.68 8.94 -3.95
CA ASN A 426 -9.38 8.30 -4.14
C ASN A 426 -8.64 8.19 -2.79
N TYR A 427 -7.73 7.22 -2.71
CA TYR A 427 -6.75 7.06 -1.63
C TYR A 427 -5.32 7.35 -2.12
N CYS A 428 -5.21 7.85 -3.36
CA CYS A 428 -4.00 8.25 -4.04
C CYS A 428 -4.10 9.73 -4.47
N SER A 429 -4.63 10.60 -3.60
CA SER A 429 -4.79 12.01 -3.94
C SER A 429 -3.44 12.64 -4.30
N HIS A 430 -3.44 13.51 -5.30
CA HIS A 430 -2.29 14.29 -5.69
C HIS A 430 -2.10 15.55 -4.82
N ALA A 431 -2.95 15.74 -3.80
CA ALA A 431 -2.94 16.89 -2.90
C ALA A 431 -2.95 18.25 -3.63
N ASN A 432 -3.60 18.29 -4.79
CA ASN A 432 -3.75 19.49 -5.61
C ASN A 432 -5.07 20.21 -5.29
N ALA A 433 -5.25 21.42 -5.81
CA ALA A 433 -6.46 22.19 -5.54
C ALA A 433 -7.74 21.48 -6.02
N ALA A 434 -7.69 20.70 -7.09
CA ALA A 434 -8.85 19.95 -7.58
C ALA A 434 -9.32 18.91 -6.57
N ASP A 435 -8.42 18.13 -5.98
CA ASP A 435 -8.76 17.11 -4.99
C ASP A 435 -9.33 17.73 -3.70
N ILE A 436 -8.77 18.87 -3.28
CA ILE A 436 -9.21 19.59 -2.08
C ILE A 436 -10.62 20.15 -2.27
N LEU A 437 -10.88 20.84 -3.37
CA LEU A 437 -12.20 21.37 -3.71
C LEU A 437 -13.21 20.26 -3.97
N LYS A 438 -12.76 19.16 -4.58
CA LYS A 438 -13.59 17.96 -4.76
C LYS A 438 -13.99 17.38 -3.40
N SER A 439 -13.06 17.32 -2.44
CA SER A 439 -13.33 16.75 -1.12
C SER A 439 -14.46 17.49 -0.40
N GLU A 440 -14.49 18.82 -0.47
CA GLU A 440 -15.63 19.56 0.05
C GLU A 440 -16.88 19.39 -0.81
N SER A 441 -16.82 19.65 -2.11
CA SER A 441 -18.02 19.62 -2.97
C SER A 441 -18.73 18.26 -2.97
N ASN A 442 -17.97 17.17 -2.88
CA ASN A 442 -18.45 15.79 -2.93
C ASN A 442 -18.77 15.19 -1.55
N PHE A 443 -18.49 15.89 -0.44
CA PHE A 443 -18.86 15.39 0.89
C PHE A 443 -20.39 15.37 1.06
N LYS A 444 -20.94 14.18 1.32
CA LYS A 444 -22.39 13.94 1.35
C LYS A 444 -23.05 14.25 2.70
N ASP A 445 -22.29 14.25 3.79
CA ASP A 445 -22.82 14.41 5.15
C ASP A 445 -22.61 15.83 5.72
N LYS A 446 -22.61 16.86 4.85
CA LYS A 446 -22.39 18.28 5.25
C LYS A 446 -23.34 18.79 6.32
N GLU A 447 -24.53 18.20 6.40
CA GLU A 447 -25.54 18.52 7.42
C GLU A 447 -25.17 17.99 8.81
N ARG A 448 -24.15 17.11 8.92
CA ARG A 448 -23.75 16.37 10.14
C ARG A 448 -22.31 16.60 10.54
N SER A 449 -21.43 16.83 9.56
CA SER A 449 -20.00 17.05 9.77
C SER A 449 -19.46 18.07 8.77
N SER A 450 -18.42 18.78 9.19
CA SER A 450 -17.62 19.66 8.34
C SER A 450 -16.17 19.20 8.25
N GLU A 451 -15.87 17.94 8.61
CA GLU A 451 -14.52 17.37 8.60
C GLU A 451 -14.45 16.11 7.73
N ALA A 452 -13.34 15.94 6.99
CA ALA A 452 -13.05 14.73 6.23
C ALA A 452 -11.54 14.41 6.16
N LEU A 453 -11.21 13.17 5.80
CA LEU A 453 -9.83 12.77 5.49
C LEU A 453 -9.48 13.10 4.03
N LEU A 454 -8.28 13.62 3.83
CA LEU A 454 -7.59 13.66 2.54
C LEU A 454 -6.45 12.65 2.58
N VAL A 455 -6.64 11.52 1.90
CA VAL A 455 -5.64 10.46 1.82
C VAL A 455 -4.83 10.66 0.54
N TYR A 456 -3.56 11.07 0.69
CA TYR A 456 -2.71 11.50 -0.43
C TYR A 456 -1.45 10.65 -0.57
N GLY A 457 -0.93 10.58 -1.78
CA GLY A 457 0.26 9.82 -2.10
C GLY A 457 0.09 8.98 -3.35
N HIS A 458 1.21 8.47 -3.87
CA HIS A 458 1.18 7.50 -4.95
C HIS A 458 1.03 6.10 -4.37
N GLY A 459 0.06 5.35 -4.87
CA GLY A 459 -0.30 4.02 -4.39
C GLY A 459 -0.33 2.98 -5.49
N ASP A 460 -1.03 1.88 -5.23
CA ASP A 460 -1.20 0.67 -6.05
C ASP A 460 0.13 -0.07 -6.29
N GLY A 461 1.16 0.60 -6.83
CA GLY A 461 2.52 0.07 -6.99
C GLY A 461 3.56 0.61 -5.99
N GLY A 462 3.14 1.46 -5.06
CA GLY A 462 3.97 2.11 -4.04
C GLY A 462 4.48 3.51 -4.41
N GLY A 463 5.57 3.93 -3.77
CA GLY A 463 6.18 5.25 -3.93
C GLY A 463 5.74 6.27 -2.87
N GLY A 464 4.47 6.27 -2.48
CA GLY A 464 3.89 7.15 -1.46
C GLY A 464 3.97 8.64 -1.83
N PRO A 465 3.70 9.54 -0.88
CA PRO A 465 3.79 10.98 -1.12
C PRO A 465 5.16 11.44 -1.62
N ASN A 466 5.14 12.48 -2.45
CA ASN A 466 6.34 13.15 -2.94
C ASN A 466 6.47 14.57 -2.35
N PRO A 467 7.66 15.19 -2.41
CA PRO A 467 7.85 16.55 -1.87
C PRO A 467 6.91 17.60 -2.47
N LYS A 468 6.50 17.47 -3.74
CA LYS A 468 5.56 18.41 -4.37
C LYS A 468 4.22 18.44 -3.62
N MET A 469 3.66 17.27 -3.27
CA MET A 469 2.41 17.19 -2.50
C MET A 469 2.54 17.89 -1.15
N LEU A 470 3.65 17.66 -0.44
CA LEU A 470 3.94 18.25 0.86
C LEU A 470 4.08 19.78 0.77
N GLU A 471 4.72 20.28 -0.29
CA GLU A 471 4.86 21.71 -0.59
C GLU A 471 3.49 22.36 -0.88
N MET A 472 2.58 21.68 -1.57
CA MET A 472 1.21 22.17 -1.78
C MET A 472 0.45 22.24 -0.46
N LEU A 473 0.42 21.13 0.28
CA LEU A 473 -0.30 21.03 1.57
C LEU A 473 0.24 22.01 2.60
N SER A 474 1.56 22.21 2.67
CA SER A 474 2.16 23.18 3.60
C SER A 474 1.74 24.62 3.29
N ARG A 475 1.59 24.97 2.01
CA ARG A 475 1.08 26.30 1.62
C ARG A 475 -0.37 26.47 2.01
N LEU A 476 -1.20 25.46 1.76
CA LEU A 476 -2.61 25.45 2.13
C LEU A 476 -2.84 25.48 3.64
N GLU A 477 -2.02 24.77 4.41
CA GLU A 477 -2.06 24.80 5.88
C GLU A 477 -1.62 26.18 6.43
N ALA A 478 -0.59 26.79 5.83
CA ALA A 478 -0.02 28.04 6.29
C ALA A 478 -0.84 29.29 5.92
N SER A 479 -1.90 29.15 5.13
CA SER A 479 -2.64 30.27 4.58
C SER A 479 -4.12 30.16 4.90
N ALA A 480 -4.74 31.30 5.23
CA ALA A 480 -6.18 31.40 5.40
C ALA A 480 -6.84 31.68 4.04
N PHE A 481 -6.56 30.84 3.03
CA PHE A 481 -7.14 31.04 1.71
C PHE A 481 -8.66 31.08 1.77
N GLY A 482 -9.23 32.16 1.24
CA GLY A 482 -10.65 32.20 0.96
C GLY A 482 -11.06 31.09 0.01
N GLY A 483 -12.21 30.46 0.28
CA GLY A 483 -12.91 29.56 -0.63
C GLY A 483 -12.28 28.20 -0.89
N THR A 484 -11.24 27.80 -0.16
CA THR A 484 -10.80 26.41 -0.06
C THR A 484 -11.04 25.88 1.36
N PRO A 485 -11.28 24.57 1.54
CA PRO A 485 -11.21 23.93 2.85
C PRO A 485 -9.89 24.22 3.58
N SER A 486 -9.94 24.30 4.91
CA SER A 486 -8.71 24.23 5.72
C SER A 486 -8.09 22.86 5.58
N VAL A 487 -6.77 22.82 5.47
CA VAL A 487 -6.03 21.57 5.41
C VAL A 487 -5.02 21.55 6.55
N GLN A 488 -4.99 20.46 7.31
CA GLN A 488 -3.99 20.23 8.34
C GLN A 488 -3.39 18.84 8.21
N PHE A 489 -2.08 18.72 8.44
CA PHE A 489 -1.49 17.39 8.61
C PHE A 489 -1.95 16.80 9.94
N GLY A 490 -2.36 15.53 9.95
CA GLY A 490 -2.85 14.92 11.19
C GLY A 490 -2.82 13.40 11.18
N SER A 491 -3.05 12.81 12.35
CA SER A 491 -3.24 11.37 12.48
C SER A 491 -4.65 10.98 12.02
N PRO A 492 -4.81 9.85 11.30
CA PRO A 492 -6.14 9.33 11.04
C PRO A 492 -6.87 8.94 12.33
N VAL A 493 -6.14 8.56 13.40
CA VAL A 493 -6.75 8.26 14.70
C VAL A 493 -7.40 9.50 15.30
N ASP A 494 -6.68 10.62 15.34
CA ASP A 494 -7.20 11.89 15.86
C ASP A 494 -8.43 12.35 15.07
N PHE A 495 -8.44 12.15 13.75
CA PHE A 495 -9.60 12.44 12.92
C PHE A 495 -10.81 11.60 13.34
N PHE A 496 -10.65 10.27 13.46
CA PHE A 496 -11.75 9.39 13.85
C PHE A 496 -12.28 9.70 15.25
N GLU A 497 -11.40 10.01 16.21
CA GLU A 497 -11.80 10.43 17.56
C GLU A 497 -12.57 11.75 17.59
N ARG A 498 -12.29 12.69 16.67
CA ARG A 498 -13.07 13.93 16.56
C ARG A 498 -14.46 13.68 16.02
N ILE A 499 -14.59 12.90 14.94
CA ILE A 499 -15.89 12.59 14.36
C ILE A 499 -16.72 11.67 15.29
N GLU A 500 -16.09 10.78 16.06
CA GLU A 500 -16.77 9.91 17.04
C GLU A 500 -17.59 10.71 18.07
N LYS A 501 -17.15 11.91 18.44
CA LYS A 501 -17.90 12.79 19.37
C LYS A 501 -19.30 13.15 18.88
N ASN A 502 -19.53 13.09 17.56
CA ASN A 502 -20.80 13.40 16.92
C ASN A 502 -21.52 12.13 16.41
N ILE A 503 -21.20 10.95 16.95
CA ILE A 503 -21.72 9.66 16.45
C ILE A 503 -23.25 9.63 16.34
N ASP A 504 -23.97 10.27 17.28
CA ASP A 504 -25.43 10.32 17.31
C ASP A 504 -26.05 11.13 16.15
N GLN A 505 -25.24 11.93 15.46
CA GLN A 505 -25.68 12.70 14.30
C GLN A 505 -25.62 11.87 13.02
N TYR A 506 -24.85 10.79 12.97
CA TYR A 506 -24.59 10.04 11.73
C TYR A 506 -25.68 9.03 11.41
N CYS A 507 -25.90 8.82 10.09
CA CYS A 507 -26.81 7.79 9.61
C CYS A 507 -26.26 6.39 9.92
N VAL A 508 -27.16 5.42 10.10
CA VAL A 508 -26.82 4.01 10.26
C VAL A 508 -27.03 3.28 8.94
N TRP A 509 -26.00 2.58 8.47
CA TRP A 509 -26.11 1.61 7.37
C TRP A 509 -26.08 0.20 7.97
N SER A 510 -27.16 -0.56 7.81
CA SER A 510 -27.29 -1.91 8.39
C SER A 510 -27.10 -2.97 7.30
N GLY A 511 -26.19 -3.93 7.55
CA GLY A 511 -25.93 -5.05 6.67
C GLY A 511 -24.74 -4.87 5.73
N GLU A 512 -24.84 -5.43 4.53
CA GLU A 512 -23.74 -5.48 3.56
C GLU A 512 -23.43 -4.11 2.96
N LEU A 513 -22.14 -3.82 2.75
CA LEU A 513 -21.71 -2.73 1.88
C LEU A 513 -21.42 -3.31 0.49
N TYR A 514 -22.50 -3.48 -0.28
CA TYR A 514 -22.46 -4.09 -1.60
C TYR A 514 -21.73 -3.19 -2.60
N PHE A 515 -20.69 -3.74 -3.25
CA PHE A 515 -19.93 -3.04 -4.28
C PHE A 515 -20.48 -3.36 -5.67
N GLU A 516 -21.04 -2.36 -6.34
CA GLU A 516 -21.79 -2.53 -7.58
C GLU A 516 -20.90 -2.58 -8.84
N TYR A 517 -19.69 -3.08 -8.69
CA TYR A 517 -18.67 -3.19 -9.73
C TYR A 517 -17.86 -4.49 -9.57
N HIS A 518 -16.91 -4.74 -10.47
CA HIS A 518 -15.98 -5.89 -10.43
C HIS A 518 -16.59 -7.31 -10.21
N ARG A 519 -17.90 -7.54 -10.41
CA ARG A 519 -18.59 -8.82 -10.08
C ARG A 519 -17.99 -10.09 -10.71
N GLY A 520 -17.23 -9.97 -11.79
CA GLY A 520 -16.52 -11.11 -12.40
C GLY A 520 -15.45 -11.73 -11.49
N THR A 521 -15.04 -11.02 -10.45
CA THR A 521 -14.05 -11.49 -9.47
C THR A 521 -14.52 -12.70 -8.66
N TYR A 522 -15.84 -12.93 -8.56
CA TYR A 522 -16.36 -14.11 -7.87
C TYR A 522 -16.12 -15.42 -8.64
N THR A 523 -15.93 -15.37 -9.97
CA THR A 523 -15.86 -16.56 -10.82
C THR A 523 -14.50 -16.81 -11.47
N THR A 524 -13.73 -15.76 -11.78
CA THR A 524 -12.38 -15.91 -12.35
C THR A 524 -11.44 -16.67 -11.39
N GLN A 525 -10.39 -17.29 -11.91
CA GLN A 525 -9.40 -18.05 -11.11
C GLN A 525 -10.04 -19.07 -10.14
N ALA A 526 -10.97 -19.88 -10.65
CA ALA A 526 -11.73 -20.86 -9.86
C ALA A 526 -10.82 -21.86 -9.11
N LYS A 527 -9.69 -22.27 -9.70
CA LYS A 527 -8.70 -23.13 -9.04
C LYS A 527 -8.17 -22.49 -7.76
N ASN A 528 -7.78 -21.21 -7.82
CA ASN A 528 -7.24 -20.45 -6.68
C ASN A 528 -8.27 -20.40 -5.53
N LYS A 529 -9.53 -20.12 -5.85
CA LYS A 529 -10.64 -20.06 -4.89
C LYS A 529 -10.94 -21.43 -4.27
N LEU A 530 -10.96 -22.49 -5.08
CA LEU A 530 -11.12 -23.86 -4.61
C LEU A 530 -10.00 -24.24 -3.64
N TRP A 531 -8.76 -23.91 -4.00
CA TRP A 531 -7.59 -24.23 -3.19
C TRP A 531 -7.58 -23.45 -1.88
N ASN A 532 -7.95 -22.17 -1.88
CA ASN A 532 -8.18 -21.42 -0.63
C ASN A 532 -9.18 -22.16 0.28
N ARG A 533 -10.36 -22.55 -0.25
CA ARG A 533 -11.38 -23.24 0.55
C ARG A 533 -10.88 -24.57 1.12
N ARG A 534 -10.17 -25.35 0.32
CA ARG A 534 -9.57 -26.62 0.77
C ARG A 534 -8.49 -26.41 1.82
N ALA A 535 -7.69 -25.36 1.70
CA ALA A 535 -6.68 -25.01 2.69
C ALA A 535 -7.33 -24.58 4.02
N GLU A 536 -8.38 -23.76 3.98
CA GLU A 536 -9.18 -23.39 5.16
C GLU A 536 -9.77 -24.62 5.88
N GLU A 537 -10.34 -25.57 5.12
CA GLU A 537 -10.86 -26.84 5.65
C GLU A 537 -9.76 -27.68 6.31
N LEU A 538 -8.62 -27.82 5.63
CA LEU A 538 -7.46 -28.57 6.13
C LEU A 538 -6.92 -27.95 7.42
N MET A 539 -6.81 -26.63 7.50
CA MET A 539 -6.34 -25.95 8.71
C MET A 539 -7.28 -26.16 9.89
N ARG A 540 -8.60 -26.11 9.67
CA ARG A 540 -9.57 -26.43 10.72
C ARG A 540 -9.37 -27.85 11.26
N GLU A 541 -9.21 -28.83 10.37
CA GLU A 541 -8.96 -30.22 10.75
C GLU A 541 -7.67 -30.37 11.56
N ILE A 542 -6.57 -29.79 11.07
CA ILE A 542 -5.26 -29.86 11.72
C ILE A 542 -5.32 -29.24 13.12
N GLU A 543 -5.84 -28.03 13.26
CA GLU A 543 -5.86 -27.34 14.56
C GLU A 543 -6.73 -28.07 15.58
N MET A 544 -7.93 -28.49 15.18
CA MET A 544 -8.84 -29.22 16.04
C MET A 544 -8.22 -30.54 16.51
N MET A 545 -7.71 -31.36 15.58
CA MET A 545 -7.09 -32.63 15.93
C MET A 545 -5.81 -32.42 16.76
N SER A 546 -5.01 -31.40 16.44
CA SER A 546 -3.76 -31.11 17.17
C SER A 546 -4.05 -30.66 18.59
N PHE A 547 -5.11 -29.87 18.80
CA PHE A 547 -5.58 -29.49 20.12
C PHE A 547 -5.99 -30.71 20.94
N PHE A 548 -6.82 -31.60 20.39
CA PHE A 548 -7.21 -32.82 21.10
C PHE A 548 -6.04 -33.76 21.37
N SER A 549 -5.12 -33.92 20.41
CA SER A 549 -3.91 -34.74 20.62
C SER A 549 -3.09 -34.19 21.77
N HIS A 550 -2.83 -32.89 21.78
CA HIS A 550 -2.10 -32.21 22.85
C HIS A 550 -2.76 -32.35 24.23
N MET A 551 -4.09 -32.19 24.29
CA MET A 551 -4.85 -32.29 25.54
C MET A 551 -4.88 -33.72 26.10
N LEU A 552 -4.97 -34.73 25.22
CA LEU A 552 -5.08 -36.14 25.61
C LEU A 552 -3.71 -36.82 25.79
N ARG A 553 -2.64 -36.27 25.19
CA ARG A 553 -1.28 -36.80 25.25
C ARG A 553 -0.32 -35.71 25.73
N ALA A 554 -0.03 -35.73 27.03
CA ALA A 554 0.88 -34.77 27.66
C ALA A 554 2.29 -34.70 27.03
N SER A 555 2.70 -35.71 26.26
CA SER A 555 4.01 -35.78 25.57
C SER A 555 4.05 -35.13 24.18
N GLU A 556 2.91 -34.75 23.59
CA GLU A 556 2.87 -34.12 22.27
C GLU A 556 2.60 -32.62 22.38
N SER A 557 3.48 -31.80 21.80
CA SER A 557 3.32 -30.35 21.77
C SER A 557 2.42 -29.90 20.62
N TYR A 558 1.59 -28.88 20.87
CA TYR A 558 0.86 -28.18 19.82
C TYR A 558 1.84 -27.41 18.92
N ASP A 559 1.92 -27.80 17.66
CA ASP A 559 2.86 -27.28 16.65
C ASP A 559 2.42 -25.90 16.13
N ARG A 560 2.52 -24.91 17.02
CA ARG A 560 2.07 -23.54 16.76
C ARG A 560 2.81 -22.90 15.59
N GLU A 561 4.11 -23.16 15.46
CA GLU A 561 4.97 -22.52 14.46
C GLU A 561 4.56 -22.92 13.04
N SER A 562 4.41 -24.22 12.77
CA SER A 562 4.00 -24.71 11.46
C SER A 562 2.57 -24.27 11.10
N ILE A 563 1.66 -24.34 12.06
CA ILE A 563 0.27 -23.90 11.88
C ILE A 563 0.20 -22.40 11.59
N GLU A 564 0.95 -21.57 12.29
CA GLU A 564 1.03 -20.13 12.05
C GLU A 564 1.66 -19.82 10.69
N LYS A 565 2.71 -20.54 10.28
CA LYS A 565 3.31 -20.45 8.94
C LYS A 565 2.26 -20.70 7.84
N TRP A 566 1.53 -21.81 7.92
CA TRP A 566 0.53 -22.14 6.90
C TRP A 566 -0.63 -21.16 6.88
N TRP A 567 -1.14 -20.73 8.04
CA TRP A 567 -2.16 -19.70 8.10
C TRP A 567 -1.69 -18.40 7.44
N LYS A 568 -0.51 -17.88 7.81
CA LYS A 568 0.03 -16.65 7.22
C LYS A 568 0.17 -16.76 5.70
N LEU A 569 0.47 -17.95 5.18
CA LEU A 569 0.58 -18.21 3.75
C LEU A 569 -0.79 -18.28 3.05
N ILE A 570 -1.81 -18.87 3.69
CA ILE A 570 -3.21 -18.81 3.21
C ILE A 570 -3.68 -17.35 3.16
N LEU A 571 -3.49 -16.62 4.27
CA LEU A 571 -3.92 -15.22 4.39
C LEU A 571 -3.21 -14.30 3.40
N LEU A 572 -1.94 -14.57 3.08
CA LEU A 572 -1.21 -13.86 2.03
C LEU A 572 -1.92 -13.97 0.68
N ASN A 573 -2.35 -15.18 0.30
CA ASN A 573 -3.06 -15.44 -0.94
C ASN A 573 -4.52 -14.91 -0.94
N GLN A 574 -5.02 -14.43 0.20
CA GLN A 574 -6.33 -13.78 0.34
C GLN A 574 -6.31 -12.27 0.11
N PHE A 575 -5.15 -11.72 -0.30
CA PHE A 575 -5.03 -10.33 -0.75
C PHE A 575 -6.10 -9.98 -1.81
N HIS A 576 -6.61 -8.75 -1.79
CA HIS A 576 -7.78 -8.34 -2.56
C HIS A 576 -7.60 -8.37 -4.09
N ASP A 577 -6.38 -8.52 -4.63
CA ASP A 577 -6.20 -8.83 -6.06
C ASP A 577 -5.95 -10.33 -6.36
N VAL A 578 -5.39 -11.05 -5.39
CA VAL A 578 -4.96 -12.45 -5.60
C VAL A 578 -6.16 -13.39 -5.55
N ILE A 579 -6.91 -13.39 -4.44
CA ILE A 579 -8.05 -14.30 -4.30
C ILE A 579 -9.21 -13.94 -5.25
N PRO A 580 -9.49 -12.66 -5.54
CA PRO A 580 -10.53 -12.29 -6.49
C PRO A 580 -10.10 -12.59 -7.93
N GLY A 581 -8.80 -12.72 -8.20
CA GLY A 581 -8.28 -13.26 -9.44
C GLY A 581 -8.03 -12.19 -10.52
N THR A 582 -7.42 -11.06 -10.12
CA THR A 582 -7.14 -9.87 -10.94
C THR A 582 -5.65 -9.61 -11.19
N SER A 583 -4.75 -10.50 -10.77
CA SER A 583 -3.30 -10.40 -10.97
C SER A 583 -2.78 -11.05 -12.27
N ILE A 584 -1.50 -10.84 -12.60
CA ILE A 584 -0.81 -11.47 -13.75
C ILE A 584 -0.46 -12.96 -13.50
N HIS A 585 -0.08 -13.67 -14.57
CA HIS A 585 0.13 -15.13 -14.53
C HIS A 585 1.11 -15.61 -13.45
N CYS A 586 2.28 -14.98 -13.31
CA CYS A 586 3.29 -15.40 -12.34
C CYS A 586 2.83 -15.30 -10.89
N VAL A 587 1.88 -14.42 -10.57
CA VAL A 587 1.27 -14.36 -9.23
C VAL A 587 0.49 -15.64 -8.93
N TYR A 588 -0.15 -16.25 -9.94
CA TYR A 588 -0.84 -17.52 -9.75
C TYR A 588 0.09 -18.72 -9.72
N GLU A 589 1.25 -18.65 -10.39
CA GLU A 589 2.33 -19.63 -10.22
C GLU A 589 2.82 -19.62 -8.77
N ASP A 590 3.11 -18.43 -8.22
CA ASP A 590 3.50 -18.25 -6.81
C ASP A 590 2.40 -18.78 -5.86
N SER A 591 1.14 -18.37 -6.04
CA SER A 591 0.04 -18.83 -5.18
C SER A 591 -0.17 -20.34 -5.27
N THR A 592 -0.01 -20.94 -6.45
CA THR A 592 -0.08 -22.40 -6.64
C THR A 592 1.01 -23.08 -5.83
N ALA A 593 2.26 -22.61 -5.92
CA ALA A 593 3.36 -23.15 -5.14
C ALA A 593 3.12 -23.02 -3.62
N HIS A 594 2.56 -21.89 -3.17
CA HIS A 594 2.16 -21.69 -1.77
C HIS A 594 1.16 -22.75 -1.29
N TYR A 595 0.08 -22.97 -2.05
CA TYR A 595 -0.92 -23.97 -1.71
C TYR A 595 -0.39 -25.40 -1.78
N ASP A 596 0.47 -25.72 -2.76
CA ASP A 596 1.10 -27.03 -2.86
C ASP A 596 1.93 -27.34 -1.60
N SER A 597 2.71 -26.37 -1.11
CA SER A 597 3.45 -26.50 0.16
C SER A 597 2.50 -26.74 1.35
N ILE A 598 1.39 -25.98 1.44
CA ILE A 598 0.38 -26.16 2.50
C ILE A 598 -0.25 -27.56 2.42
N PHE A 599 -0.63 -28.02 1.22
CA PHE A 599 -1.26 -29.33 1.07
C PHE A 599 -0.31 -30.48 1.34
N GLN A 600 0.95 -30.37 0.93
CA GLN A 600 1.97 -31.40 1.19
C GLN A 600 2.29 -31.49 2.69
N GLU A 601 2.72 -30.38 3.30
CA GLU A 601 3.11 -30.35 4.71
C GLU A 601 1.91 -30.55 5.64
N GLY A 602 0.80 -29.88 5.34
CA GLY A 602 -0.43 -29.94 6.15
C GLY A 602 -1.13 -31.30 6.09
N SER A 603 -1.20 -31.95 4.92
CA SER A 603 -1.81 -33.30 4.84
C SER A 603 -0.99 -34.32 5.62
N GLN A 604 0.34 -34.25 5.55
CA GLN A 604 1.22 -35.10 6.35
C GLN A 604 1.03 -34.84 7.85
N LYS A 605 0.89 -33.58 8.27
CA LYS A 605 0.58 -33.23 9.66
C LYS A 605 -0.76 -33.77 10.10
N ARG A 606 -1.81 -33.59 9.29
CA ARG A 606 -3.15 -34.12 9.57
C ARG A 606 -3.11 -35.64 9.78
N GLU A 607 -2.42 -36.37 8.90
CA GLU A 607 -2.26 -37.83 9.03
C GLU A 607 -1.49 -38.21 10.30
N THR A 608 -0.41 -37.51 10.61
CA THR A 608 0.40 -37.74 11.82
C THR A 608 -0.45 -37.56 13.09
N VAL A 609 -1.22 -36.48 13.17
CA VAL A 609 -2.05 -36.17 14.33
C VAL A 609 -3.25 -37.13 14.42
N ALA A 610 -3.86 -37.49 13.29
CA ALA A 610 -4.91 -38.50 13.24
C ALA A 610 -4.41 -39.87 13.73
N ASN A 611 -3.21 -40.29 13.30
CA ASN A 611 -2.56 -41.52 13.76
C ASN A 611 -2.21 -41.47 15.26
N SER A 612 -1.82 -40.30 15.76
CA SER A 612 -1.57 -40.10 17.19
C SER A 612 -2.84 -40.29 18.01
N LEU A 613 -3.93 -39.63 17.62
CA LEU A 613 -5.25 -39.79 18.25
C LEU A 613 -5.73 -41.25 18.16
N ALA A 614 -5.56 -41.88 17.01
CA ALA A 614 -5.90 -43.28 16.80
C ALA A 614 -5.15 -44.22 17.76
N SER A 615 -3.90 -43.90 18.09
CA SER A 615 -3.08 -44.71 18.99
C SER A 615 -3.61 -44.77 20.43
N LEU A 616 -4.43 -43.80 20.86
CA LEU A 616 -5.09 -43.82 22.17
C LEU A 616 -6.08 -44.99 22.32
N TYR A 617 -6.59 -45.50 21.19
CA TYR A 617 -7.57 -46.58 21.15
C TYR A 617 -6.96 -47.95 20.83
N LYS A 618 -5.62 -48.04 20.75
CA LYS A 618 -4.91 -49.33 20.62
C LYS A 618 -4.96 -50.07 21.96
N SER A 619 -5.81 -51.10 22.06
CA SER A 619 -5.78 -52.05 23.18
C SER A 619 -4.65 -53.06 22.98
N GLU A 620 -4.01 -53.53 24.06
CA GLU A 620 -2.96 -54.56 24.03
C GLU A 620 -3.44 -55.94 23.52
N ASN A 621 -4.74 -56.13 23.23
CA ASN A 621 -5.33 -57.46 23.10
C ASN A 621 -6.29 -57.72 21.90
N SER A 622 -6.25 -56.95 20.80
CA SER A 622 -7.16 -57.20 19.67
C SER A 622 -6.46 -57.42 18.33
N ALA A 623 -6.56 -58.65 17.82
CA ALA A 623 -6.17 -59.09 16.48
C ALA A 623 -7.08 -58.57 15.35
N THR A 624 -7.83 -57.49 15.56
CA THR A 624 -8.81 -56.95 14.60
C THR A 624 -8.38 -55.58 14.06
N ASN A 625 -8.45 -55.42 12.73
CA ASN A 625 -8.26 -54.13 12.04
C ASN A 625 -9.40 -53.18 12.42
N ARG A 626 -9.13 -52.20 13.30
CA ARG A 626 -10.10 -51.16 13.69
C ARG A 626 -9.97 -49.92 12.81
N MET A 627 -11.09 -49.41 12.33
CA MET A 627 -11.17 -48.09 11.69
C MET A 627 -11.54 -47.04 12.73
N ILE A 628 -10.83 -45.91 12.73
CA ILE A 628 -11.17 -44.76 13.55
C ILE A 628 -11.61 -43.66 12.60
N VAL A 629 -12.83 -43.19 12.78
CA VAL A 629 -13.41 -42.09 12.00
C VAL A 629 -13.45 -40.87 12.89
N VAL A 630 -12.85 -39.77 12.42
CA VAL A 630 -12.87 -38.48 13.12
C VAL A 630 -13.83 -37.57 12.37
N ASN A 631 -14.87 -37.10 13.04
CA ASN A 631 -15.76 -36.06 12.53
C ASN A 631 -15.25 -34.68 12.96
N PRO A 632 -14.71 -33.86 12.04
CA PRO A 632 -14.21 -32.54 12.37
C PRO A 632 -15.30 -31.46 12.42
N LEU A 633 -16.58 -31.85 12.39
CA LEU A 633 -17.72 -30.93 12.47
C LEU A 633 -18.24 -30.85 13.91
N SER A 634 -18.89 -29.74 14.23
CA SER A 634 -19.52 -29.51 15.54
C SER A 634 -20.91 -30.15 15.68
N PHE A 635 -21.32 -30.98 14.73
CA PHE A 635 -22.63 -31.63 14.68
C PHE A 635 -22.53 -33.06 14.18
N GLU A 636 -23.50 -33.89 14.56
CA GLU A 636 -23.59 -35.28 14.12
C GLU A 636 -23.65 -35.36 12.59
N ARG A 637 -22.86 -36.27 12.02
CA ARG A 637 -22.80 -36.50 10.58
C ARG A 637 -23.16 -37.94 10.27
N THR A 638 -23.90 -38.14 9.19
CA THR A 638 -24.12 -39.44 8.59
C THR A 638 -23.58 -39.40 7.18
N GLU A 639 -22.58 -40.22 6.87
CA GLU A 639 -21.91 -40.23 5.58
C GLU A 639 -21.66 -41.66 5.10
N ILE A 640 -21.68 -41.85 3.79
CA ILE A 640 -21.26 -43.09 3.13
C ILE A 640 -19.75 -43.04 2.94
N VAL A 641 -19.03 -43.95 3.62
CA VAL A 641 -17.57 -44.07 3.54
C VAL A 641 -17.17 -45.43 2.98
N ASN A 642 -15.99 -45.49 2.36
CA ASN A 642 -15.42 -46.76 1.90
C ASN A 642 -14.81 -47.50 3.10
N VAL A 643 -15.29 -48.73 3.32
CA VAL A 643 -14.98 -49.57 4.50
C VAL A 643 -14.38 -50.92 4.10
N ALA A 644 -13.78 -51.00 2.91
CA ALA A 644 -13.16 -52.21 2.41
C ALA A 644 -12.10 -52.76 3.38
N GLY A 645 -12.25 -54.03 3.80
CA GLY A 645 -11.31 -54.72 4.69
C GLY A 645 -11.51 -54.49 6.20
N LEU A 646 -12.64 -53.92 6.62
CA LEU A 646 -12.92 -53.55 8.01
C LEU A 646 -14.12 -54.32 8.58
N GLU A 647 -14.08 -54.65 9.87
CA GLU A 647 -15.25 -55.09 10.63
C GLU A 647 -15.99 -53.85 11.15
N LEU A 648 -17.29 -53.78 10.88
CA LEU A 648 -18.14 -52.65 11.25
C LEU A 648 -18.82 -52.91 12.58
N ASP A 649 -18.84 -51.89 13.44
CA ASP A 649 -19.61 -51.88 14.67
C ASP A 649 -21.08 -51.53 14.36
N SER A 650 -21.99 -52.46 14.65
CA SER A 650 -23.42 -52.34 14.37
C SER A 650 -24.12 -51.21 15.14
N GLU A 651 -23.52 -50.66 16.20
CA GLU A 651 -24.12 -49.53 16.95
C GLU A 651 -23.99 -48.20 16.21
N HIS A 652 -22.93 -48.01 15.42
CA HIS A 652 -22.56 -46.71 14.82
C HIS A 652 -22.39 -46.76 13.29
N SER A 653 -22.56 -47.94 12.68
CA SER A 653 -22.39 -48.10 11.24
C SER A 653 -23.33 -49.16 10.63
N LEU A 654 -23.74 -48.92 9.39
CA LEU A 654 -24.67 -49.79 8.65
C LEU A 654 -24.10 -50.06 7.26
N MET A 655 -23.90 -51.33 6.89
CA MET A 655 -23.46 -51.73 5.54
C MET A 655 -24.51 -51.36 4.50
N VAL A 656 -24.14 -50.58 3.48
CA VAL A 656 -25.10 -50.14 2.44
C VAL A 656 -24.82 -50.81 1.09
N GLN A 657 -23.57 -51.15 0.78
CA GLN A 657 -23.24 -51.82 -0.48
C GLN A 657 -21.97 -52.68 -0.35
N GLU A 658 -22.02 -53.91 -0.86
CA GLU A 658 -20.87 -54.81 -0.99
C GLU A 658 -20.84 -55.42 -2.40
N ASN A 659 -19.77 -55.16 -3.14
CA ASN A 659 -19.42 -55.83 -4.40
C ASN A 659 -17.92 -56.10 -4.46
N GLU A 660 -17.45 -56.91 -5.41
CA GLU A 660 -16.07 -57.45 -5.45
C GLU A 660 -14.96 -56.39 -5.32
N ASN A 661 -15.24 -55.13 -5.68
CA ASN A 661 -14.28 -54.02 -5.70
C ASN A 661 -14.58 -52.89 -4.70
N THR A 662 -15.72 -52.91 -3.99
CA THR A 662 -16.12 -51.80 -3.10
C THR A 662 -16.99 -52.27 -1.94
N LYS A 663 -16.63 -51.88 -0.72
CA LYS A 663 -17.53 -51.96 0.45
C LYS A 663 -17.84 -50.55 0.92
N LEU A 664 -19.11 -50.17 0.92
CA LEU A 664 -19.59 -48.88 1.40
C LEU A 664 -20.43 -49.07 2.65
N GLY A 665 -20.05 -48.38 3.73
CA GLY A 665 -20.79 -48.33 4.98
C GLY A 665 -21.29 -46.92 5.25
N VAL A 666 -22.50 -46.79 5.77
CA VAL A 666 -22.95 -45.56 6.42
C VAL A 666 -22.31 -45.53 7.80
N VAL A 667 -21.55 -44.48 8.08
CA VAL A 667 -21.01 -44.22 9.41
C VAL A 667 -21.72 -43.00 9.97
N LYS A 668 -22.21 -43.14 11.21
CA LYS A 668 -22.74 -42.04 12.00
C LYS A 668 -21.66 -41.63 13.02
N THR A 669 -21.27 -40.36 12.99
CA THR A 669 -20.20 -39.80 13.83
C THR A 669 -20.60 -38.53 14.53
#